data_AF-A0A943L2T0-F1
#
_entry.id   AF-A0A943L2T0-F1
#
_cell.length_a   1.000
_cell.length_b   1.000
_cell.length_c   1.000
_cell.angle_alpha   90.00
_cell.angle_beta   90.00
_cell.angle_gamma   90.00
#
_symmetry.space_group_name_H-M   'P 1'
#
loop_
_entity.id
_entity.type
_entity.pdbx_description
1 polymer ?
#
loop_
_entity_poly.entity_id
_entity_poly.type
_entity_poly.pdbx_seq_one_letter_code
_entity_poly.pdbx_strand_id
1 'polypeptide(L)'
;MVRTSTGRLITAYPKGHGKGPIIMQISDDNGETWTEKNDTPSSWVGSQETPTLYVLPLENGIERIMMITACPGWGTDSNGHQTGWNTSYSDDNGETWTEYKHWYPNHKDGSLNKAIVGMASLVQLKDDDGNYIQKWMGVYHDYGYVNYKTYLTFNENGEEQWSEPEPYLSEYRNIESTYQMCEIGMFRSPDGKRIVGLARSQSHNNPATMIYSDDEGKTWSKPMDLPGSLAGERHKAAYDPISGRLVISFREITYDLNGNNIFDGNSDWLAGEWVAWVGTYEDLMEQRDGQYRIEIAKDYSNNAKSGDTGYAGVVVLEDGTFIMDSYGHWDEEFSNSWTGGITTDLCYIKQAKFKLSEIDNMAGLIERDELQEFIDKVEGLNKDDYTANSWSALEIAFNEAKVVYDNVESTQNEIDKALENLTNAFNGLKENNPIAVDKSKLEEMYNKVKDTENKNYTEGSWTNFINELENAKVVLEKEDSTQDQVDKALESLENAFNELKENDPIIVDKSRLEKLYNKVKDTENNNYTEKSWNNFKNELENAKAILDKEDVTQKEVDKAVKNLENAFKKLKENKPIVVDKSKLEKLYNKVKDTENNNYTEESWTNFKNELKNAKAVLDKEGSTQEEINEANNRLSKAVANLKKETSKPESEESGKVPEGEKDNSKIVNTGDNTNVTLLLATLLISGSAIFLLMKKRRTS
;
A
#
# COMPACT_ATOMS: atom_id res chain seq x y z
N MET A 1 -20.07 -42.55 -20.97
CA MET A 1 -18.84 -42.03 -20.34
C MET A 1 -18.93 -41.95 -18.81
N VAL A 2 -17.78 -42.02 -18.13
CA VAL A 2 -17.50 -41.57 -16.74
C VAL A 2 -16.14 -40.84 -16.71
N ARG A 3 -15.83 -40.15 -15.60
CA ARG A 3 -14.51 -39.52 -15.33
C ARG A 3 -13.93 -40.00 -14.02
N THR A 4 -12.63 -40.27 -13.98
CA THR A 4 -11.89 -40.71 -12.78
C THR A 4 -11.28 -39.52 -12.01
N SER A 5 -10.83 -39.77 -10.79
CA SER A 5 -10.07 -38.85 -9.94
C SER A 5 -8.76 -38.34 -10.58
N THR A 6 -8.16 -39.08 -11.53
CA THR A 6 -7.00 -38.59 -12.29
C THR A 6 -7.38 -37.66 -13.45
N GLY A 7 -8.68 -37.46 -13.68
CA GLY A 7 -9.24 -36.68 -14.77
C GLY A 7 -9.46 -37.45 -16.08
N ARG A 8 -9.11 -38.74 -16.14
CA ARG A 8 -9.32 -39.60 -17.31
C ARG A 8 -10.80 -39.78 -17.59
N LEU A 9 -11.21 -39.62 -18.84
CA LEU A 9 -12.52 -40.03 -19.31
C LEU A 9 -12.47 -41.47 -19.81
N ILE A 10 -13.50 -42.25 -19.49
CA ILE A 10 -13.69 -43.63 -19.97
C ILE A 10 -15.10 -43.74 -20.52
N THR A 11 -15.26 -44.28 -21.72
CA THR A 11 -16.58 -44.63 -22.27
C THR A 11 -16.57 -46.00 -22.93
N ALA A 12 -17.72 -46.66 -22.93
CA ALA A 12 -17.87 -48.01 -23.45
C ALA A 12 -19.24 -48.19 -24.11
N TYR A 13 -19.28 -48.97 -25.19
CA TYR A 13 -20.48 -49.17 -26.01
C TYR A 13 -20.40 -50.52 -26.75
N PRO A 14 -21.54 -51.16 -27.07
CA PRO A 14 -21.54 -52.44 -27.78
C PRO A 14 -21.24 -52.23 -29.27
N LYS A 15 -20.51 -53.16 -29.88
CA LYS A 15 -20.28 -53.24 -31.33
C LYS A 15 -21.50 -53.84 -32.05
N GLY A 16 -22.61 -53.11 -32.00
CA GLY A 16 -23.89 -53.48 -32.60
C GLY A 16 -25.04 -52.66 -31.99
N HIS A 17 -26.22 -52.70 -32.62
CA HIS A 17 -27.41 -52.00 -32.12
C HIS A 17 -27.88 -52.65 -30.81
N GLY A 18 -27.53 -52.03 -29.67
CA GLY A 18 -27.91 -52.42 -28.31
C GLY A 18 -27.20 -53.65 -27.72
N LYS A 19 -26.41 -54.41 -28.49
CA LYS A 19 -25.64 -55.57 -27.99
C LYS A 19 -24.51 -55.99 -28.94
N GLY A 20 -23.56 -56.78 -28.42
CA GLY A 20 -22.36 -57.24 -29.12
C GLY A 20 -21.09 -56.98 -28.31
N PRO A 21 -19.90 -57.27 -28.87
CA PRO A 21 -18.61 -57.05 -28.21
C PRO A 21 -18.47 -55.62 -27.68
N ILE A 22 -18.14 -55.44 -26.41
CA ILE A 22 -17.92 -54.09 -25.86
C ILE A 22 -16.63 -53.49 -26.43
N ILE A 23 -16.74 -52.31 -27.02
CA ILE A 23 -15.63 -51.40 -27.32
C ILE A 23 -15.49 -50.44 -26.14
N MET A 24 -14.25 -50.13 -25.74
CA MET A 24 -13.95 -49.13 -24.72
C MET A 24 -12.95 -48.11 -25.26
N GLN A 25 -13.25 -46.83 -25.08
CA GLN A 25 -12.39 -45.70 -25.45
C GLN A 25 -11.99 -44.95 -24.17
N ILE A 26 -10.75 -44.47 -24.12
CA ILE A 26 -10.24 -43.60 -23.04
C ILE A 26 -9.71 -42.28 -23.59
N SER A 27 -9.77 -41.22 -22.79
CA SER A 27 -9.20 -39.91 -23.07
C SER A 27 -8.51 -39.36 -21.81
N ASP A 28 -7.25 -38.96 -21.94
CA ASP A 28 -6.43 -38.36 -20.87
C ASP A 28 -6.30 -36.82 -21.00
N ASP A 29 -7.04 -36.20 -21.93
CA ASP A 29 -6.99 -34.77 -22.25
C ASP A 29 -8.35 -34.04 -22.10
N ASN A 30 -9.30 -34.67 -21.39
CA ASN A 30 -10.69 -34.21 -21.26
C ASN A 30 -11.44 -34.12 -22.61
N GLY A 31 -11.29 -35.15 -23.43
CA GLY A 31 -12.11 -35.40 -24.62
C GLY A 31 -11.59 -34.80 -25.93
N GLU A 32 -10.36 -34.28 -25.98
CA GLU A 32 -9.77 -33.77 -27.22
C GLU A 32 -9.30 -34.91 -28.13
N THR A 33 -8.76 -35.99 -27.54
CA THR A 33 -8.41 -37.22 -28.25
C THR A 33 -8.88 -38.47 -27.49
N TRP A 34 -9.23 -39.50 -28.25
CA TRP A 34 -9.73 -40.77 -27.73
C TRP A 34 -8.92 -41.95 -28.28
N THR A 35 -8.66 -42.96 -27.45
CA THR A 35 -7.89 -44.17 -27.80
C THR A 35 -8.65 -45.43 -27.40
N GLU A 36 -8.73 -46.40 -28.31
CA GLU A 36 -9.42 -47.68 -28.09
C GLU A 36 -8.56 -48.64 -27.24
N LYS A 37 -9.12 -49.14 -26.13
CA LYS A 37 -8.50 -50.24 -25.39
C LYS A 37 -8.67 -51.54 -26.18
N ASN A 38 -7.55 -52.11 -26.58
CA ASN A 38 -7.45 -53.35 -27.37
C ASN A 38 -7.15 -54.59 -26.50
N ASP A 39 -6.98 -54.37 -25.20
CA ASP A 39 -6.60 -55.31 -24.14
C ASP A 39 -7.80 -55.68 -23.23
N THR A 40 -9.01 -55.58 -23.77
CA THR A 40 -10.27 -55.83 -23.05
C THR A 40 -10.50 -57.31 -22.71
N PRO A 41 -11.13 -57.62 -21.56
CA PRO A 41 -11.47 -58.99 -21.15
C PRO A 41 -12.26 -59.79 -22.20
N SER A 42 -11.99 -61.09 -22.28
CA SER A 42 -12.51 -61.97 -23.34
C SER A 42 -14.01 -62.26 -23.23
N SER A 43 -14.56 -62.21 -22.02
CA SER A 43 -16.00 -62.35 -21.76
C SER A 43 -16.85 -61.21 -22.37
N TRP A 44 -16.28 -60.01 -22.53
CA TRP A 44 -16.98 -58.84 -23.09
C TRP A 44 -17.41 -59.02 -24.54
N VAL A 45 -16.78 -59.94 -25.29
CA VAL A 45 -17.12 -60.29 -26.67
C VAL A 45 -18.58 -60.76 -26.79
N GLY A 46 -19.12 -61.37 -25.73
CA GLY A 46 -20.48 -61.89 -25.68
C GLY A 46 -21.50 -60.97 -25.01
N SER A 47 -21.22 -59.69 -24.76
CA SER A 47 -22.18 -58.82 -24.06
C SER A 47 -23.55 -58.81 -24.73
N GLN A 48 -24.59 -59.03 -23.93
CA GLN A 48 -25.98 -59.10 -24.39
C GLN A 48 -26.70 -57.75 -24.34
N GLU A 49 -26.10 -56.70 -23.78
CA GLU A 49 -26.70 -55.36 -23.70
C GLU A 49 -25.63 -54.24 -23.72
N THR A 50 -26.07 -53.00 -23.96
CA THR A 50 -25.31 -51.77 -23.74
C THR A 50 -24.78 -51.69 -22.30
N PRO A 51 -23.51 -51.32 -22.07
CA PRO A 51 -22.95 -51.22 -20.73
C PRO A 51 -23.36 -49.92 -20.03
N THR A 52 -23.55 -50.00 -18.71
CA THR A 52 -23.53 -48.84 -17.82
C THR A 52 -22.17 -48.77 -17.11
N LEU A 53 -21.71 -47.55 -16.82
CA LEU A 53 -20.41 -47.29 -16.18
C LEU A 53 -20.60 -46.39 -14.96
N TYR A 54 -19.94 -46.72 -13.85
CA TYR A 54 -19.98 -45.97 -12.60
C TYR A 54 -18.60 -45.90 -11.94
N VAL A 55 -18.32 -44.80 -11.24
CA VAL A 55 -17.12 -44.65 -10.41
C VAL A 55 -17.53 -44.74 -8.95
N LEU A 56 -16.89 -45.66 -8.21
CA LEU A 56 -17.26 -46.04 -6.85
C LEU A 56 -16.09 -45.73 -5.90
N PRO A 57 -16.19 -44.70 -5.03
CA PRO A 57 -15.17 -44.43 -4.03
C PRO A 57 -15.26 -45.47 -2.90
N LEU A 58 -14.24 -46.32 -2.79
CA LEU A 58 -14.20 -47.40 -1.78
C LEU A 58 -13.55 -46.93 -0.48
N GLU A 59 -14.00 -47.46 0.65
CA GLU A 59 -13.51 -47.11 2.00
C GLU A 59 -12.00 -47.35 2.21
N ASN A 60 -11.39 -48.22 1.39
CA ASN A 60 -9.95 -48.49 1.41
C ASN A 60 -9.12 -47.46 0.60
N GLY A 61 -9.75 -46.44 0.01
CA GLY A 61 -9.11 -45.41 -0.82
C GLY A 61 -8.91 -45.80 -2.29
N ILE A 62 -9.42 -46.96 -2.73
CA ILE A 62 -9.45 -47.33 -4.15
C ILE A 62 -10.65 -46.64 -4.82
N GLU A 63 -10.41 -46.03 -5.98
CA GLU A 63 -11.46 -45.60 -6.88
C GLU A 63 -11.74 -46.74 -7.88
N ARG A 64 -12.86 -47.44 -7.70
CA ARG A 64 -13.25 -48.56 -8.57
C ARG A 64 -14.13 -48.06 -9.70
N ILE A 65 -13.73 -48.26 -10.95
CA ILE A 65 -14.63 -48.09 -12.10
C ILE A 65 -15.37 -49.42 -12.32
N MET A 66 -16.69 -49.41 -12.19
CA MET A 66 -17.57 -50.56 -12.37
C MET A 66 -18.31 -50.44 -13.71
N MET A 67 -18.22 -51.48 -14.54
CA MET A 67 -19.00 -51.66 -15.75
C MET A 67 -20.03 -52.78 -15.55
N ILE A 68 -21.28 -52.53 -15.93
CA ILE A 68 -22.40 -53.46 -15.75
C ILE A 68 -23.14 -53.64 -17.08
N THR A 69 -23.54 -54.88 -17.39
CA THR A 69 -24.31 -55.24 -18.60
C THR A 69 -25.40 -56.23 -18.20
N ALA A 70 -26.65 -56.06 -18.64
CA ALA A 70 -27.66 -57.07 -18.35
C ALA A 70 -27.52 -58.30 -19.25
N CYS A 71 -28.17 -59.39 -18.81
CA CYS A 71 -28.48 -60.55 -19.62
C CYS A 71 -30.03 -60.60 -19.73
N PRO A 72 -30.64 -60.08 -20.82
CA PRO A 72 -32.11 -59.94 -20.87
C PRO A 72 -32.89 -61.17 -21.34
N GLY A 73 -32.23 -62.31 -21.60
CA GLY A 73 -32.88 -63.54 -22.07
C GLY A 73 -33.18 -63.59 -23.57
N TRP A 74 -32.70 -62.62 -24.36
CA TRP A 74 -32.79 -62.59 -25.83
C TRP A 74 -31.59 -63.22 -26.55
N GLY A 75 -30.71 -63.89 -25.81
CA GLY A 75 -29.44 -64.43 -26.26
C GLY A 75 -28.61 -64.90 -25.06
N THR A 76 -27.33 -65.16 -25.30
CA THR A 76 -26.43 -65.82 -24.34
C THR A 76 -25.06 -65.16 -24.35
N ASP A 77 -24.47 -64.92 -23.17
CA ASP A 77 -23.10 -64.40 -23.05
C ASP A 77 -22.02 -65.45 -23.40
N SER A 78 -20.74 -65.04 -23.39
CA SER A 78 -19.60 -65.92 -23.66
C SER A 78 -19.48 -67.13 -22.72
N ASN A 79 -20.10 -67.06 -21.53
CA ASN A 79 -20.00 -68.06 -20.46
C ASN A 79 -21.25 -68.97 -20.37
N GLY A 80 -22.33 -68.66 -21.10
CA GLY A 80 -23.56 -69.45 -21.14
C GLY A 80 -24.76 -68.82 -20.40
N HIS A 81 -24.61 -67.63 -19.82
CA HIS A 81 -25.69 -66.95 -19.09
C HIS A 81 -26.69 -66.29 -20.04
N GLN A 82 -27.98 -66.36 -19.70
CA GLN A 82 -29.06 -65.78 -20.51
C GLN A 82 -29.83 -64.70 -19.76
N THR A 83 -30.01 -64.86 -18.44
CA THR A 83 -30.80 -63.98 -17.56
C THR A 83 -29.93 -63.47 -16.41
N GLY A 84 -30.30 -62.37 -15.75
CA GLY A 84 -29.49 -61.72 -14.71
C GLY A 84 -28.66 -60.55 -15.23
N TRP A 85 -27.48 -60.30 -14.64
CA TRP A 85 -26.52 -59.30 -15.14
C TRP A 85 -25.07 -59.73 -14.92
N ASN A 86 -24.15 -59.08 -15.65
CA ASN A 86 -22.72 -59.25 -15.57
C ASN A 86 -22.04 -57.96 -15.10
N THR A 87 -21.04 -58.10 -14.24
CA THR A 87 -20.19 -57.01 -13.74
C THR A 87 -18.73 -57.23 -14.13
N SER A 88 -18.00 -56.15 -14.40
CA SER A 88 -16.56 -56.11 -14.64
C SER A 88 -16.03 -54.78 -14.11
N TYR A 89 -14.82 -54.75 -13.56
CA TYR A 89 -14.29 -53.54 -12.93
C TYR A 89 -12.78 -53.36 -13.13
N SER A 90 -12.35 -52.11 -12.98
CA SER A 90 -10.96 -51.68 -12.86
C SER A 90 -10.75 -50.99 -11.50
N ASP A 91 -9.64 -51.30 -10.85
CA ASP A 91 -9.15 -50.65 -9.61
C ASP A 91 -7.89 -49.79 -9.88
N ASP A 92 -7.52 -49.63 -11.16
CA ASP A 92 -6.24 -49.07 -11.63
C ASP A 92 -6.43 -48.00 -12.71
N ASN A 93 -7.40 -47.10 -12.50
CA ASN A 93 -7.70 -45.97 -13.40
C ASN A 93 -8.09 -46.39 -14.83
N GLY A 94 -8.70 -47.56 -14.99
CA GLY A 94 -9.15 -48.10 -16.27
C GLY A 94 -8.07 -48.81 -17.09
N GLU A 95 -6.87 -49.00 -16.56
CA GLU A 95 -5.76 -49.68 -17.27
C GLU A 95 -6.04 -51.17 -17.46
N THR A 96 -6.43 -51.90 -16.41
CA THR A 96 -6.80 -53.32 -16.50
C THR A 96 -8.19 -53.59 -15.94
N TRP A 97 -8.85 -54.63 -16.47
CA TRP A 97 -10.24 -54.94 -16.17
C TRP A 97 -10.43 -56.42 -15.87
N THR A 98 -11.37 -56.74 -14.98
CA THR A 98 -11.72 -58.11 -14.63
C THR A 98 -12.65 -58.77 -15.67
N GLU A 99 -12.51 -60.08 -15.87
CA GLU A 99 -13.49 -60.88 -16.63
C GLU A 99 -14.86 -60.87 -15.93
N TYR A 100 -15.96 -61.00 -16.69
CA TYR A 100 -17.32 -60.88 -16.16
C TYR A 100 -17.61 -61.83 -15.00
N LYS A 101 -18.10 -61.28 -13.89
CA LYS A 101 -18.77 -62.00 -12.80
C LYS A 101 -20.29 -61.90 -13.00
N HIS A 102 -20.98 -63.02 -12.86
CA HIS A 102 -22.41 -63.14 -13.18
C HIS A 102 -23.31 -63.15 -11.94
N TRP A 103 -24.49 -62.53 -12.04
CA TRP A 103 -25.35 -62.22 -10.90
C TRP A 103 -26.84 -62.46 -11.19
N TYR A 104 -27.52 -63.07 -10.20
CA TYR A 104 -28.97 -63.28 -10.13
C TYR A 104 -29.65 -63.66 -11.45
N PRO A 105 -29.34 -64.84 -12.06
CA PRO A 105 -30.04 -65.32 -13.25
C PRO A 105 -31.52 -65.65 -12.99
N ASN A 106 -31.87 -65.87 -11.72
CA ASN A 106 -33.22 -66.14 -11.25
C ASN A 106 -33.53 -65.23 -10.05
N HIS A 107 -34.81 -64.92 -9.87
CA HIS A 107 -35.32 -64.41 -8.59
C HIS A 107 -35.46 -65.54 -7.57
N LYS A 108 -35.62 -65.17 -6.30
CA LYS A 108 -35.82 -66.05 -5.14
C LYS A 108 -36.97 -67.04 -5.23
N ASP A 109 -37.98 -66.77 -6.07
CA ASP A 109 -39.10 -67.70 -6.33
C ASP A 109 -38.79 -68.75 -7.43
N GLY A 110 -37.61 -68.65 -8.05
CA GLY A 110 -37.17 -69.49 -9.17
C GLY A 110 -37.53 -68.95 -10.55
N SER A 111 -38.28 -67.86 -10.66
CA SER A 111 -38.55 -67.21 -11.94
C SER A 111 -37.27 -66.64 -12.56
N LEU A 112 -37.27 -66.47 -13.89
CA LEU A 112 -36.10 -65.96 -14.63
C LEU A 112 -36.00 -64.45 -14.47
N ASN A 113 -34.86 -63.96 -13.97
CA ASN A 113 -34.60 -62.53 -13.82
C ASN A 113 -34.23 -61.90 -15.16
N LYS A 114 -35.24 -61.44 -15.91
CA LYS A 114 -35.06 -60.85 -17.24
C LYS A 114 -34.76 -59.35 -17.14
N ALA A 115 -33.62 -59.01 -16.55
CA ALA A 115 -33.16 -57.64 -16.40
C ALA A 115 -32.92 -56.98 -17.77
N ILE A 116 -33.44 -55.76 -17.94
CA ILE A 116 -33.29 -54.89 -19.12
C ILE A 116 -32.78 -53.53 -18.62
N VAL A 117 -31.79 -52.99 -19.33
CA VAL A 117 -30.94 -51.84 -18.97
C VAL A 117 -30.35 -52.01 -17.56
N GLY A 118 -29.38 -52.93 -17.49
CA GLY A 118 -28.72 -53.36 -16.26
C GLY A 118 -28.10 -52.20 -15.48
N MET A 119 -28.69 -51.90 -14.33
CA MET A 119 -28.35 -50.75 -13.48
C MET A 119 -28.38 -49.44 -14.28
N ALA A 120 -29.53 -49.14 -14.90
CA ALA A 120 -29.84 -47.89 -15.58
C ALA A 120 -29.47 -46.64 -14.77
N SER A 121 -29.54 -46.76 -13.43
CA SER A 121 -28.86 -45.90 -12.46
C SER A 121 -28.25 -46.75 -11.33
N LEU A 122 -27.18 -46.24 -10.71
CA LEU A 122 -26.52 -46.81 -9.52
C LEU A 122 -26.18 -45.69 -8.54
N VAL A 123 -27.03 -45.47 -7.53
CA VAL A 123 -26.94 -44.32 -6.62
C VAL A 123 -26.31 -44.72 -5.29
N GLN A 124 -25.22 -44.06 -4.88
CA GLN A 124 -24.65 -44.27 -3.54
C GLN A 124 -25.62 -43.78 -2.47
N LEU A 125 -25.85 -44.61 -1.45
CA LEU A 125 -26.78 -44.31 -0.36
C LEU A 125 -26.09 -43.61 0.80
N LYS A 126 -26.93 -43.06 1.69
CA LYS A 126 -26.53 -42.45 2.96
C LYS A 126 -27.05 -43.21 4.17
N ASP A 127 -26.42 -42.98 5.32
CA ASP A 127 -26.95 -43.34 6.64
C ASP A 127 -27.94 -42.28 7.17
N ASP A 128 -28.53 -42.53 8.34
CA ASP A 128 -29.52 -41.63 8.96
C ASP A 128 -28.88 -40.32 9.50
N ASP A 129 -27.54 -40.24 9.61
CA ASP A 129 -26.77 -39.03 9.93
C ASP A 129 -26.42 -38.22 8.66
N GLY A 130 -26.64 -38.78 7.46
CA GLY A 130 -26.43 -38.15 6.16
C GLY A 130 -25.07 -38.42 5.50
N ASN A 131 -24.24 -39.29 6.07
CA ASN A 131 -22.94 -39.67 5.51
C ASN A 131 -23.12 -40.70 4.39
N TYR A 132 -22.30 -40.63 3.33
CA TYR A 132 -22.29 -41.68 2.31
C TYR A 132 -21.71 -42.99 2.85
N ILE A 133 -22.38 -44.11 2.56
CA ILE A 133 -21.99 -45.45 2.99
C ILE A 133 -21.55 -46.32 1.81
N GLN A 134 -20.86 -47.44 2.08
CA GLN A 134 -20.46 -48.44 1.08
C GLN A 134 -21.62 -49.32 0.59
N LYS A 135 -22.72 -48.66 0.19
CA LYS A 135 -23.94 -49.28 -0.33
C LYS A 135 -24.50 -48.43 -1.46
N TRP A 136 -24.72 -49.04 -2.62
CA TRP A 136 -25.30 -48.38 -3.80
C TRP A 136 -26.59 -49.08 -4.20
N MET A 137 -27.62 -48.30 -4.54
CA MET A 137 -28.89 -48.80 -5.09
C MET A 137 -28.82 -48.79 -6.61
N GLY A 138 -28.76 -49.97 -7.22
CA GLY A 138 -28.89 -50.18 -8.65
C GLY A 138 -30.34 -50.44 -9.04
N VAL A 139 -30.79 -49.92 -10.19
CA VAL A 139 -32.17 -50.09 -10.70
C VAL A 139 -32.22 -50.55 -12.15
N TYR A 140 -33.17 -51.42 -12.47
CA TYR A 140 -33.42 -51.94 -13.83
C TYR A 140 -34.90 -52.32 -13.99
N HIS A 141 -35.34 -52.75 -15.17
CA HIS A 141 -36.71 -53.23 -15.39
C HIS A 141 -36.78 -54.58 -16.10
N ASP A 142 -37.97 -55.18 -16.19
CA ASP A 142 -38.23 -56.39 -16.99
C ASP A 142 -39.16 -56.11 -18.21
N TYR A 143 -39.48 -57.17 -18.96
CA TYR A 143 -40.44 -57.11 -20.09
C TYR A 143 -41.89 -56.78 -19.68
N GLY A 144 -42.22 -56.90 -18.39
CA GLY A 144 -43.48 -56.43 -17.83
C GLY A 144 -43.45 -54.96 -17.44
N TYR A 145 -42.31 -54.27 -17.61
CA TYR A 145 -42.04 -52.94 -17.05
C TYR A 145 -42.21 -52.91 -15.52
N VAL A 146 -41.85 -54.00 -14.83
CA VAL A 146 -41.65 -53.98 -13.37
C VAL A 146 -40.25 -53.46 -13.11
N ASN A 147 -40.14 -52.38 -12.34
CA ASN A 147 -38.86 -51.76 -11.98
C ASN A 147 -38.35 -52.35 -10.66
N TYR A 148 -37.19 -53.00 -10.74
CA TYR A 148 -36.50 -53.65 -9.63
C TYR A 148 -35.36 -52.76 -9.11
N LYS A 149 -35.14 -52.80 -7.81
CA LYS A 149 -33.92 -52.29 -7.17
C LYS A 149 -33.14 -53.45 -6.56
N THR A 150 -31.83 -53.33 -6.55
CA THR A 150 -30.91 -54.20 -5.80
C THR A 150 -29.81 -53.34 -5.19
N TYR A 151 -29.26 -53.77 -4.07
CA TYR A 151 -28.14 -53.07 -3.43
C TYR A 151 -26.82 -53.81 -3.68
N LEU A 152 -25.84 -53.06 -4.21
CA LEU A 152 -24.43 -53.39 -4.25
C LEU A 152 -23.78 -52.98 -2.93
N THR A 153 -22.96 -53.87 -2.36
CA THR A 153 -22.09 -53.66 -1.21
C THR A 153 -20.77 -54.39 -1.44
N PHE A 154 -19.77 -54.22 -0.57
CA PHE A 154 -18.50 -54.95 -0.63
C PHE A 154 -18.25 -55.71 0.68
N ASN A 155 -17.58 -56.86 0.60
CA ASN A 155 -17.12 -57.60 1.79
C ASN A 155 -15.74 -57.10 2.26
N GLU A 156 -15.20 -57.70 3.33
CA GLU A 156 -13.89 -57.34 3.92
C GLU A 156 -12.70 -57.47 2.94
N ASN A 157 -12.83 -58.28 1.88
CA ASN A 157 -11.82 -58.42 0.81
C ASN A 157 -11.99 -57.39 -0.32
N GLY A 158 -13.00 -56.52 -0.27
CA GLY A 158 -13.40 -55.65 -1.37
C GLY A 158 -14.14 -56.38 -2.50
N GLU A 159 -14.60 -57.60 -2.31
CA GLU A 159 -15.37 -58.35 -3.31
C GLU A 159 -16.84 -57.92 -3.29
N GLU A 160 -17.38 -57.60 -4.46
CA GLU A 160 -18.77 -57.16 -4.60
C GLU A 160 -19.78 -58.22 -4.11
N GLN A 161 -20.82 -57.74 -3.43
CA GLN A 161 -21.97 -58.49 -2.94
C GLN A 161 -23.23 -57.77 -3.39
N TRP A 162 -24.02 -58.41 -4.25
CA TRP A 162 -25.33 -57.93 -4.67
C TRP A 162 -26.44 -58.62 -3.87
N SER A 163 -27.53 -57.90 -3.62
CA SER A 163 -28.72 -58.40 -2.92
C SER A 163 -29.84 -58.83 -3.88
N GLU A 164 -30.77 -59.64 -3.39
CA GLU A 164 -31.96 -60.08 -4.15
C GLU A 164 -32.71 -58.88 -4.72
N PRO A 165 -32.98 -58.83 -6.04
CA PRO A 165 -33.74 -57.74 -6.64
C PRO A 165 -35.21 -57.71 -6.20
N GLU A 166 -35.69 -56.55 -5.76
CA GLU A 166 -37.07 -56.35 -5.31
C GLU A 166 -37.80 -55.24 -6.10
N PRO A 167 -39.07 -55.44 -6.52
CA PRO A 167 -39.87 -54.40 -7.18
C PRO A 167 -40.16 -53.20 -6.27
N TYR A 168 -39.74 -51.99 -6.69
CA TYR A 168 -39.82 -50.79 -5.82
C TYR A 168 -40.98 -49.84 -6.11
N LEU A 169 -41.64 -49.95 -7.27
CA LEU A 169 -42.83 -49.16 -7.63
C LEU A 169 -44.15 -49.95 -7.46
N SER A 170 -44.13 -51.02 -6.66
CA SER A 170 -45.27 -51.94 -6.47
C SER A 170 -46.60 -51.27 -6.09
N GLU A 171 -46.57 -50.19 -5.31
CA GLU A 171 -47.76 -49.39 -4.95
C GLU A 171 -48.39 -48.70 -6.18
N TYR A 172 -47.57 -48.29 -7.14
CA TYR A 172 -47.97 -47.57 -8.35
C TYR A 172 -47.98 -48.46 -9.59
N ARG A 173 -47.98 -49.79 -9.43
CA ARG A 173 -47.87 -50.80 -10.50
C ARG A 173 -48.83 -50.57 -11.68
N ASN A 174 -50.01 -50.01 -11.44
CA ASN A 174 -50.96 -49.66 -12.49
C ASN A 174 -50.45 -48.52 -13.41
N ILE A 175 -49.82 -47.48 -12.83
CA ILE A 175 -49.22 -46.38 -13.59
C ILE A 175 -47.99 -46.91 -14.33
N GLU A 176 -47.11 -47.58 -13.59
CA GLU A 176 -45.87 -48.19 -14.08
C GLU A 176 -46.07 -49.06 -15.34
N SER A 177 -47.08 -49.94 -15.31
CA SER A 177 -47.41 -50.81 -16.45
C SER A 177 -48.19 -50.12 -17.58
N THR A 178 -49.02 -49.11 -17.27
CA THR A 178 -49.75 -48.34 -18.30
C THR A 178 -48.78 -47.48 -19.11
N TYR A 179 -47.92 -46.73 -18.41
CA TYR A 179 -46.90 -45.86 -19.00
C TYR A 179 -45.72 -46.67 -19.56
N GLN A 180 -45.55 -47.93 -19.15
CA GLN A 180 -44.37 -48.76 -19.44
C GLN A 180 -43.09 -48.05 -19.00
N MET A 181 -43.03 -47.71 -17.71
CA MET A 181 -41.91 -47.00 -17.10
C MET A 181 -40.63 -47.85 -17.17
N CYS A 182 -39.58 -47.31 -17.77
CA CYS A 182 -38.27 -47.96 -17.90
C CYS A 182 -37.10 -46.97 -17.91
N GLU A 183 -35.88 -47.49 -18.08
CA GLU A 183 -34.65 -46.71 -18.34
C GLU A 183 -34.38 -45.58 -17.30
N ILE A 184 -34.77 -45.81 -16.04
CA ILE A 184 -34.91 -44.74 -15.05
C ILE A 184 -33.54 -44.14 -14.66
N GLY A 185 -33.32 -42.89 -15.09
CA GLY A 185 -32.16 -42.06 -14.78
C GLY A 185 -32.33 -41.35 -13.44
N MET A 186 -31.44 -41.60 -12.47
CA MET A 186 -31.53 -41.09 -11.11
C MET A 186 -30.36 -40.18 -10.74
N PHE A 187 -30.66 -39.12 -10.02
CA PHE A 187 -29.71 -38.14 -9.49
C PHE A 187 -30.20 -37.64 -8.10
N ARG A 188 -29.40 -36.82 -7.42
CA ARG A 188 -29.78 -36.24 -6.11
C ARG A 188 -30.20 -34.77 -6.22
N SER A 189 -31.02 -34.31 -5.29
CA SER A 189 -31.29 -32.88 -5.06
C SER A 189 -30.00 -32.09 -4.74
N PRO A 190 -29.98 -30.75 -4.85
CA PRO A 190 -28.79 -29.93 -4.54
C PRO A 190 -28.33 -30.06 -3.08
N ASP A 191 -29.25 -30.30 -2.14
CA ASP A 191 -28.93 -30.58 -0.73
C ASP A 191 -28.50 -32.04 -0.47
N GLY A 192 -28.49 -32.87 -1.52
CA GLY A 192 -28.08 -34.26 -1.51
C GLY A 192 -29.00 -35.21 -0.74
N LYS A 193 -30.20 -34.81 -0.29
CA LYS A 193 -31.09 -35.66 0.53
C LYS A 193 -32.08 -36.48 -0.29
N ARG A 194 -32.75 -35.86 -1.27
CA ARG A 194 -33.74 -36.53 -2.12
C ARG A 194 -33.04 -37.21 -3.29
N ILE A 195 -33.48 -38.42 -3.62
CA ILE A 195 -33.18 -39.07 -4.90
C ILE A 195 -34.34 -38.78 -5.85
N VAL A 196 -34.07 -38.22 -7.02
CA VAL A 196 -35.06 -38.00 -8.10
C VAL A 196 -34.76 -38.99 -9.22
N GLY A 197 -35.80 -39.62 -9.76
CA GLY A 197 -35.72 -40.54 -10.89
C GLY A 197 -36.60 -40.06 -12.05
N LEU A 198 -36.01 -40.01 -13.25
CA LEU A 198 -36.65 -39.64 -14.51
C LEU A 198 -36.80 -40.89 -15.37
N ALA A 199 -38.02 -41.23 -15.73
CA ALA A 199 -38.40 -42.51 -16.32
C ALA A 199 -38.97 -42.34 -17.72
N ARG A 200 -38.43 -43.12 -18.67
CA ARG A 200 -38.93 -43.25 -20.03
C ARG A 200 -40.34 -43.86 -20.03
N SER A 201 -41.25 -43.33 -20.85
CA SER A 201 -42.55 -43.98 -21.13
C SER A 201 -42.49 -44.75 -22.45
N GLN A 202 -42.12 -46.03 -22.40
CA GLN A 202 -42.09 -46.89 -23.60
C GLN A 202 -43.50 -47.09 -24.21
N SER A 203 -44.58 -46.73 -23.50
CA SER A 203 -45.93 -46.71 -24.06
C SER A 203 -46.10 -45.70 -25.19
N HIS A 204 -45.45 -44.54 -25.07
CA HIS A 204 -45.67 -43.32 -25.86
C HIS A 204 -47.14 -42.85 -25.94
N ASN A 205 -48.03 -43.38 -25.10
CA ASN A 205 -49.42 -42.93 -24.93
C ASN A 205 -49.57 -41.98 -23.73
N ASN A 206 -48.45 -41.67 -23.09
CA ASN A 206 -48.31 -40.90 -21.86
C ASN A 206 -46.94 -40.19 -21.89
N PRO A 207 -46.77 -39.07 -21.16
CA PRO A 207 -45.46 -38.44 -20.99
C PRO A 207 -44.43 -39.36 -20.31
N ALA A 208 -43.15 -39.04 -20.49
CA ALA A 208 -42.11 -39.48 -19.55
C ALA A 208 -42.44 -38.97 -18.13
N THR A 209 -41.93 -39.65 -17.10
CA THR A 209 -42.38 -39.42 -15.71
C THR A 209 -41.25 -39.14 -14.72
N MET A 210 -41.57 -38.38 -13.68
CA MET A 210 -40.74 -38.14 -12.50
C MET A 210 -41.26 -38.93 -11.30
N ILE A 211 -40.34 -39.55 -10.58
CA ILE A 211 -40.51 -40.11 -9.23
C ILE A 211 -39.43 -39.53 -8.30
N TYR A 212 -39.65 -39.58 -6.99
CA TYR A 212 -38.61 -39.25 -6.02
C TYR A 212 -38.73 -40.04 -4.72
N SER A 213 -37.64 -40.10 -3.98
CA SER A 213 -37.49 -40.77 -2.68
C SER A 213 -36.83 -39.81 -1.69
N ASP A 214 -37.44 -39.62 -0.52
CA ASP A 214 -36.89 -38.82 0.59
C ASP A 214 -36.22 -39.67 1.69
N ASP A 215 -36.14 -41.00 1.52
CA ASP A 215 -35.74 -41.93 2.58
C ASP A 215 -34.66 -42.96 2.17
N GLU A 216 -33.84 -42.63 1.18
CA GLU A 216 -32.77 -43.50 0.62
C GLU A 216 -33.31 -44.74 -0.14
N GLY A 217 -34.42 -44.56 -0.86
CA GLY A 217 -35.01 -45.54 -1.77
C GLY A 217 -35.85 -46.60 -1.09
N LYS A 218 -36.34 -46.35 0.13
CA LYS A 218 -37.21 -47.27 0.88
C LYS A 218 -38.66 -47.09 0.40
N THR A 219 -39.12 -45.86 0.25
CA THR A 219 -40.42 -45.48 -0.34
C THR A 219 -40.25 -44.50 -1.51
N TRP A 220 -41.28 -44.35 -2.33
CA TRP A 220 -41.27 -43.49 -3.51
C TRP A 220 -42.57 -42.68 -3.62
N SER A 221 -42.47 -41.48 -4.17
CA SER A 221 -43.65 -40.70 -4.56
C SER A 221 -44.38 -41.36 -5.73
N LYS A 222 -45.69 -41.07 -5.84
CA LYS A 222 -46.50 -41.43 -7.00
C LYS A 222 -45.84 -40.83 -8.26
N PRO A 223 -45.66 -41.60 -9.35
CA PRO A 223 -45.19 -41.04 -10.62
C PRO A 223 -46.05 -39.84 -11.07
N MET A 224 -45.36 -38.80 -11.51
CA MET A 224 -45.91 -37.56 -12.06
C MET A 224 -45.44 -37.44 -13.50
N ASP A 225 -46.25 -36.84 -14.37
CA ASP A 225 -45.85 -36.53 -15.73
C ASP A 225 -44.74 -35.45 -15.72
N LEU A 226 -43.81 -35.52 -16.68
CA LEU A 226 -42.84 -34.44 -16.93
C LEU A 226 -43.47 -33.35 -17.80
N PRO A 227 -43.02 -32.08 -17.67
CA PRO A 227 -43.45 -30.99 -18.54
C PRO A 227 -43.06 -31.26 -20.01
N GLY A 228 -43.76 -30.64 -20.95
CA GLY A 228 -43.56 -30.84 -22.38
C GLY A 228 -42.15 -30.51 -22.87
N SER A 229 -41.44 -29.60 -22.19
CA SER A 229 -40.03 -29.29 -22.47
C SER A 229 -39.06 -30.45 -22.17
N LEU A 230 -39.48 -31.41 -21.33
CA LEU A 230 -38.76 -32.65 -20.99
C LEU A 230 -39.39 -33.91 -21.61
N ALA A 231 -40.31 -33.74 -22.57
CA ALA A 231 -40.87 -34.83 -23.36
C ALA A 231 -39.76 -35.55 -24.15
N GLY A 232 -39.45 -36.79 -23.73
CA GLY A 232 -38.20 -37.43 -24.13
C GLY A 232 -37.95 -38.78 -23.50
N GLU A 233 -36.78 -39.34 -23.78
CA GLU A 233 -36.36 -40.66 -23.31
C GLU A 233 -34.86 -40.68 -22.94
N ARG A 234 -34.49 -41.57 -22.01
CA ARG A 234 -33.10 -41.80 -21.53
C ARG A 234 -32.49 -40.62 -20.79
N HIS A 235 -33.31 -39.84 -20.08
CA HIS A 235 -32.88 -38.65 -19.33
C HIS A 235 -31.66 -38.90 -18.43
N LYS A 236 -30.56 -38.17 -18.71
CA LYS A 236 -29.35 -38.12 -17.89
C LYS A 236 -29.10 -36.69 -17.42
N ALA A 237 -29.24 -36.49 -16.12
CA ALA A 237 -29.21 -35.20 -15.46
C ALA A 237 -27.87 -34.97 -14.75
N ALA A 238 -27.28 -33.79 -14.92
CA ALA A 238 -26.08 -33.34 -14.21
C ALA A 238 -26.17 -31.84 -13.91
N TYR A 239 -25.58 -31.39 -12.81
CA TYR A 239 -25.53 -29.98 -12.46
C TYR A 239 -24.31 -29.30 -13.08
N ASP A 240 -24.47 -28.05 -13.49
CA ASP A 240 -23.36 -27.13 -13.71
C ASP A 240 -22.82 -26.66 -12.33
N PRO A 241 -21.55 -26.92 -11.98
CA PRO A 241 -20.97 -26.43 -10.73
C PRO A 241 -20.82 -24.91 -10.65
N ILE A 242 -20.89 -24.18 -11.78
CA ILE A 242 -20.72 -22.73 -11.81
C ILE A 242 -22.04 -21.99 -11.51
N SER A 243 -23.12 -22.31 -12.23
CA SER A 243 -24.44 -21.68 -12.04
C SER A 243 -25.42 -22.45 -11.15
N GLY A 244 -25.11 -23.71 -10.80
CA GLY A 244 -26.01 -24.59 -10.04
C GLY A 244 -27.23 -25.09 -10.85
N ARG A 245 -27.35 -24.72 -12.12
CA ARG A 245 -28.42 -25.18 -13.02
C ARG A 245 -28.29 -26.67 -13.31
N LEU A 246 -29.43 -27.31 -13.54
CA LEU A 246 -29.56 -28.71 -13.92
C LEU A 246 -29.65 -28.81 -15.44
N VAL A 247 -28.76 -29.60 -16.05
CA VAL A 247 -28.77 -29.95 -17.47
C VAL A 247 -29.23 -31.39 -17.60
N ILE A 248 -30.29 -31.64 -18.37
CA ILE A 248 -30.87 -32.97 -18.57
C ILE A 248 -30.77 -33.32 -20.04
N SER A 249 -29.90 -34.27 -20.38
CA SER A 249 -29.72 -34.78 -21.75
C SER A 249 -30.68 -35.93 -22.04
N PHE A 250 -31.31 -35.96 -23.22
CA PHE A 250 -32.27 -36.99 -23.64
C PHE A 250 -32.43 -37.06 -25.18
N ARG A 251 -33.11 -38.11 -25.68
CA ARG A 251 -33.73 -38.08 -27.01
C ARG A 251 -35.09 -37.42 -26.91
N GLU A 252 -35.36 -36.39 -27.70
CA GLU A 252 -36.68 -35.73 -27.74
C GLU A 252 -37.80 -36.69 -28.18
N ILE A 253 -39.00 -36.54 -27.59
CA ILE A 253 -40.24 -37.08 -28.13
C ILE A 253 -41.24 -35.93 -28.31
N THR A 254 -41.70 -35.70 -29.54
CA THR A 254 -42.85 -34.84 -29.81
C THR A 254 -44.14 -35.68 -29.78
N TYR A 255 -45.11 -35.27 -28.97
CA TYR A 255 -46.45 -35.85 -28.88
C TYR A 255 -47.51 -34.91 -29.50
N ASP A 256 -48.76 -35.37 -29.65
CA ASP A 256 -49.88 -34.59 -30.19
C ASP A 256 -49.58 -33.95 -31.55
N LEU A 257 -49.09 -34.78 -32.48
CA LEU A 257 -48.75 -34.37 -33.85
C LEU A 257 -49.95 -33.79 -34.61
N ASN A 258 -51.17 -34.11 -34.16
CA ASN A 258 -52.42 -33.67 -34.76
C ASN A 258 -53.05 -32.44 -34.06
N GLY A 259 -52.54 -32.03 -32.90
CA GLY A 259 -52.93 -30.81 -32.18
C GLY A 259 -54.29 -30.87 -31.47
N ASN A 260 -54.75 -32.06 -31.07
CA ASN A 260 -56.06 -32.27 -30.44
C ASN A 260 -56.01 -32.40 -28.91
N ASN A 261 -54.81 -32.40 -28.31
CA ASN A 261 -54.52 -32.56 -26.87
C ASN A 261 -54.93 -33.94 -26.31
N ILE A 262 -54.85 -35.00 -27.13
CA ILE A 262 -55.10 -36.40 -26.79
C ILE A 262 -53.93 -37.22 -27.33
N PHE A 263 -53.33 -38.09 -26.52
CA PHE A 263 -52.33 -39.03 -26.99
C PHE A 263 -52.98 -40.14 -27.84
N ASP A 264 -53.14 -39.91 -29.14
CA ASP A 264 -53.80 -40.84 -30.09
C ASP A 264 -52.92 -42.05 -30.47
N GLY A 265 -51.94 -42.34 -29.63
CA GLY A 265 -51.13 -43.55 -29.63
C GLY A 265 -50.10 -43.61 -30.76
N ASN A 266 -49.95 -44.78 -31.38
CA ASN A 266 -48.75 -45.11 -32.14
C ASN A 266 -48.59 -44.36 -33.48
N SER A 267 -49.52 -43.47 -33.84
CA SER A 267 -49.44 -42.56 -35.00
C SER A 267 -49.28 -41.08 -34.62
N ASP A 268 -49.29 -40.76 -33.32
CA ASP A 268 -49.40 -39.41 -32.78
C ASP A 268 -48.18 -38.98 -31.93
N TRP A 269 -47.04 -39.61 -32.20
CA TRP A 269 -45.74 -39.20 -31.67
C TRP A 269 -44.61 -39.46 -32.67
N LEU A 270 -43.62 -38.59 -32.64
CA LEU A 270 -42.32 -38.75 -33.29
C LEU A 270 -41.24 -38.68 -32.22
N ALA A 271 -40.18 -39.48 -32.37
CA ALA A 271 -38.93 -39.14 -31.74
C ALA A 271 -38.25 -38.00 -32.53
N GLY A 272 -37.28 -37.37 -31.88
CA GLY A 272 -36.51 -36.27 -32.44
C GLY A 272 -35.04 -36.37 -32.04
N GLU A 273 -34.42 -35.20 -31.91
CA GLU A 273 -32.97 -35.05 -31.89
C GLU A 273 -32.34 -35.42 -30.53
N TRP A 274 -31.01 -35.48 -30.49
CA TRP A 274 -30.28 -35.47 -29.23
C TRP A 274 -30.28 -34.05 -28.65
N VAL A 275 -30.95 -33.87 -27.51
CA VAL A 275 -31.19 -32.57 -26.90
C VAL A 275 -30.73 -32.54 -25.44
N ALA A 276 -30.58 -31.32 -24.90
CA ALA A 276 -30.58 -31.09 -23.46
C ALA A 276 -31.59 -30.00 -23.06
N TRP A 277 -32.25 -30.20 -21.93
CA TRP A 277 -33.01 -29.18 -21.22
C TRP A 277 -32.13 -28.51 -20.18
N VAL A 278 -32.30 -27.20 -19.96
CA VAL A 278 -31.58 -26.42 -18.97
C VAL A 278 -32.57 -25.62 -18.11
N GLY A 279 -32.45 -25.73 -16.79
CA GLY A 279 -33.25 -24.98 -15.82
C GLY A 279 -32.75 -25.20 -14.39
N THR A 280 -33.51 -24.78 -13.39
CA THR A 280 -33.20 -25.04 -11.98
C THR A 280 -33.76 -26.39 -11.50
N TYR A 281 -33.31 -26.84 -10.32
CA TYR A 281 -33.91 -28.00 -9.65
C TYR A 281 -35.38 -27.75 -9.29
N GLU A 282 -35.68 -26.51 -8.89
CA GLU A 282 -37.02 -26.02 -8.57
C GLU A 282 -37.93 -26.03 -9.81
N ASP A 283 -37.44 -25.64 -10.99
CA ASP A 283 -38.23 -25.69 -12.23
C ASP A 283 -38.67 -27.12 -12.56
N LEU A 284 -37.78 -28.11 -12.42
CA LEU A 284 -38.12 -29.52 -12.58
C LEU A 284 -39.14 -29.98 -11.53
N MET A 285 -38.89 -29.69 -10.25
CA MET A 285 -39.76 -30.16 -9.15
C MET A 285 -41.15 -29.52 -9.18
N GLU A 286 -41.28 -28.29 -9.69
CA GLU A 286 -42.56 -27.59 -9.90
C GLU A 286 -43.16 -27.83 -11.30
N GLN A 287 -42.56 -28.68 -12.14
CA GLN A 287 -43.02 -29.00 -13.51
C GLN A 287 -43.16 -27.75 -14.42
N ARG A 288 -42.23 -26.80 -14.28
CA ARG A 288 -42.11 -25.64 -15.17
C ARG A 288 -41.29 -26.01 -16.42
N ASP A 289 -41.41 -25.20 -17.46
CA ASP A 289 -40.75 -25.48 -18.74
C ASP A 289 -39.21 -25.38 -18.72
N GLY A 290 -38.61 -24.82 -17.66
CA GLY A 290 -37.17 -24.54 -17.57
C GLY A 290 -36.80 -23.17 -18.16
N GLN A 291 -35.52 -22.97 -18.47
CA GLN A 291 -35.01 -21.72 -19.07
C GLN A 291 -34.89 -21.84 -20.59
N TYR A 292 -34.27 -22.92 -21.09
CA TYR A 292 -34.15 -23.18 -22.53
C TYR A 292 -33.84 -24.66 -22.82
N ARG A 293 -33.80 -25.02 -24.10
CA ARG A 293 -33.35 -26.32 -24.60
C ARG A 293 -32.27 -26.13 -25.66
N ILE A 294 -31.30 -27.04 -25.68
CA ILE A 294 -30.17 -27.10 -26.62
C ILE A 294 -30.41 -28.29 -27.55
N GLU A 295 -30.41 -28.07 -28.86
CA GLU A 295 -30.19 -29.16 -29.83
C GLU A 295 -28.69 -29.48 -29.84
N ILE A 296 -28.31 -30.64 -29.31
CA ILE A 296 -26.90 -31.05 -29.21
C ILE A 296 -26.43 -31.62 -30.56
N ALA A 297 -27.25 -32.48 -31.15
CA ALA A 297 -27.03 -32.99 -32.50
C ALA A 297 -28.33 -33.55 -33.09
N LYS A 298 -28.63 -33.09 -34.32
CA LYS A 298 -29.64 -33.68 -35.20
C LYS A 298 -29.27 -35.10 -35.64
N ASP A 299 -30.22 -36.01 -35.56
CA ASP A 299 -30.13 -37.42 -35.96
C ASP A 299 -30.91 -37.65 -37.26
N TYR A 300 -30.25 -38.18 -38.29
CA TYR A 300 -30.81 -38.33 -39.64
C TYR A 300 -31.37 -39.73 -39.92
N SER A 301 -31.66 -40.52 -38.88
CA SER A 301 -32.11 -41.91 -39.03
C SER A 301 -33.36 -42.03 -39.91
N ASN A 302 -33.20 -42.70 -41.05
CA ASN A 302 -34.23 -42.83 -42.08
C ASN A 302 -35.31 -43.85 -41.69
N ASN A 303 -36.17 -43.46 -40.76
CA ASN A 303 -37.21 -44.31 -40.18
C ASN A 303 -38.49 -43.51 -39.87
N ALA A 304 -39.63 -44.19 -39.75
CA ALA A 304 -40.94 -43.56 -39.57
C ALA A 304 -41.13 -42.79 -38.24
N LYS A 305 -40.17 -42.91 -37.31
CA LYS A 305 -40.06 -42.20 -36.03
C LYS A 305 -38.61 -41.81 -35.82
N SER A 306 -38.18 -40.79 -36.57
CA SER A 306 -36.81 -40.27 -36.63
C SER A 306 -36.16 -40.09 -35.24
N GLY A 307 -34.84 -40.22 -35.15
CA GLY A 307 -34.09 -40.20 -33.90
C GLY A 307 -33.80 -41.60 -33.34
N ASP A 308 -32.64 -42.20 -33.66
CA ASP A 308 -32.09 -43.34 -32.91
C ASP A 308 -30.82 -42.92 -32.15
N THR A 309 -31.03 -42.23 -31.03
CA THR A 309 -29.98 -41.53 -30.27
C THR A 309 -30.35 -41.34 -28.78
N GLY A 310 -29.58 -40.53 -28.04
CA GLY A 310 -29.95 -39.97 -26.74
C GLY A 310 -29.62 -40.83 -25.52
N TYR A 311 -29.03 -42.03 -25.68
CA TYR A 311 -28.30 -42.67 -24.57
C TYR A 311 -27.00 -41.89 -24.35
N ALA A 312 -27.05 -40.87 -23.50
CA ALA A 312 -25.89 -40.02 -23.22
C ALA A 312 -25.04 -40.57 -22.08
N GLY A 313 -23.72 -40.64 -22.26
CA GLY A 313 -22.81 -40.41 -21.14
C GLY A 313 -22.73 -38.91 -20.86
N VAL A 314 -22.66 -38.53 -19.59
CA VAL A 314 -22.56 -37.13 -19.16
C VAL A 314 -21.50 -37.02 -18.08
N VAL A 315 -20.52 -36.14 -18.31
CA VAL A 315 -19.49 -35.72 -17.38
C VAL A 315 -19.52 -34.18 -17.31
N VAL A 316 -19.23 -33.61 -16.15
CA VAL A 316 -19.05 -32.17 -15.98
C VAL A 316 -17.71 -31.93 -15.29
N LEU A 317 -16.94 -30.96 -15.78
CA LEU A 317 -15.69 -30.52 -15.17
C LEU A 317 -15.94 -29.44 -14.12
N GLU A 318 -14.96 -29.22 -13.24
CA GLU A 318 -15.01 -28.21 -12.17
C GLU A 318 -15.17 -26.76 -12.70
N ASP A 319 -14.84 -26.51 -13.96
CA ASP A 319 -14.97 -25.20 -14.62
C ASP A 319 -16.30 -25.00 -15.39
N GLY A 320 -17.28 -25.89 -15.18
CA GLY A 320 -18.58 -25.84 -15.85
C GLY A 320 -18.62 -26.48 -17.24
N THR A 321 -17.49 -27.03 -17.74
CA THR A 321 -17.47 -27.72 -19.04
C THR A 321 -18.22 -29.05 -18.96
N PHE A 322 -19.35 -29.14 -19.67
CA PHE A 322 -20.00 -30.41 -19.95
C PHE A 322 -19.24 -31.16 -21.04
N ILE A 323 -19.08 -32.45 -20.85
CA ILE A 323 -18.59 -33.39 -21.86
C ILE A 323 -19.59 -34.54 -21.92
N MET A 324 -20.22 -34.72 -23.07
CA MET A 324 -21.23 -35.76 -23.27
C MET A 324 -20.90 -36.60 -24.50
N ASP A 325 -21.28 -37.89 -24.49
CA ASP A 325 -21.18 -38.76 -25.65
C ASP A 325 -22.48 -39.53 -25.89
N SER A 326 -22.92 -39.64 -27.15
CA SER A 326 -24.05 -40.50 -27.51
C SER A 326 -23.87 -41.14 -28.89
N TYR A 327 -24.62 -42.21 -29.14
CA TYR A 327 -24.71 -42.85 -30.45
C TYR A 327 -25.75 -42.13 -31.33
N GLY A 328 -25.60 -42.20 -32.65
CA GLY A 328 -26.59 -41.66 -33.58
C GLY A 328 -26.14 -41.63 -35.03
N HIS A 329 -27.05 -41.18 -35.89
CA HIS A 329 -26.99 -41.20 -37.35
C HIS A 329 -26.68 -39.79 -37.84
N TRP A 330 -25.43 -39.37 -37.67
CA TRP A 330 -25.02 -37.97 -37.82
C TRP A 330 -24.66 -37.52 -39.25
N ASP A 331 -24.68 -38.44 -40.22
CA ASP A 331 -24.37 -38.18 -41.63
C ASP A 331 -25.67 -38.09 -42.43
N GLU A 332 -26.04 -36.86 -42.82
CA GLU A 332 -27.26 -36.57 -43.57
C GLU A 332 -27.24 -37.16 -44.99
N GLU A 333 -26.09 -37.16 -45.68
CA GLU A 333 -25.99 -37.66 -47.05
C GLU A 333 -26.04 -39.20 -47.06
N PHE A 334 -25.36 -39.84 -46.11
CA PHE A 334 -25.45 -41.29 -45.95
C PHE A 334 -26.87 -41.72 -45.57
N SER A 335 -27.44 -41.21 -44.48
CA SER A 335 -28.70 -41.73 -43.93
C SER A 335 -29.89 -41.49 -44.88
N ASN A 336 -29.93 -40.35 -45.58
CA ASN A 336 -30.96 -40.10 -46.62
C ASN A 336 -30.78 -40.96 -47.89
N SER A 337 -29.55 -41.36 -48.23
CA SER A 337 -29.29 -42.25 -49.37
C SER A 337 -29.36 -43.74 -48.99
N TRP A 338 -29.37 -44.06 -47.70
CA TRP A 338 -29.48 -45.42 -47.19
C TRP A 338 -30.87 -46.02 -47.43
N THR A 339 -30.88 -47.27 -47.88
CA THR A 339 -32.10 -48.04 -48.19
C THR A 339 -32.24 -49.33 -47.38
N GLY A 340 -31.40 -49.49 -46.34
CA GLY A 340 -31.52 -50.57 -45.37
C GLY A 340 -32.46 -50.22 -44.22
N GLY A 341 -32.48 -51.05 -43.18
CA GLY A 341 -33.12 -50.70 -41.91
C GLY A 341 -32.18 -49.89 -41.02
N ILE A 342 -32.73 -49.18 -40.02
CA ILE A 342 -31.97 -48.34 -39.09
C ILE A 342 -30.84 -49.11 -38.38
N THR A 343 -31.08 -50.36 -37.99
CA THR A 343 -30.07 -51.25 -37.36
C THR A 343 -28.93 -51.68 -38.30
N THR A 344 -28.88 -51.15 -39.52
CA THR A 344 -27.83 -51.36 -40.53
C THR A 344 -27.33 -50.06 -41.16
N ASP A 345 -27.89 -48.92 -40.75
CA ASP A 345 -27.50 -47.57 -41.17
C ASP A 345 -26.20 -47.14 -40.44
N LEU A 346 -25.53 -46.10 -40.92
CA LEU A 346 -24.23 -45.67 -40.43
C LEU A 346 -24.35 -44.86 -39.12
N CYS A 347 -24.08 -45.56 -38.02
CA CYS A 347 -24.11 -45.02 -36.66
C CYS A 347 -22.68 -44.71 -36.16
N TYR A 348 -22.51 -43.59 -35.44
CA TYR A 348 -21.26 -43.24 -34.76
C TYR A 348 -21.51 -42.83 -33.31
N ILE A 349 -20.49 -42.95 -32.46
CA ILE A 349 -20.45 -42.21 -31.20
C ILE A 349 -19.98 -40.78 -31.51
N LYS A 350 -20.71 -39.77 -31.05
CA LYS A 350 -20.39 -38.34 -31.20
C LYS A 350 -20.29 -37.70 -29.82
N GLN A 351 -19.22 -36.94 -29.63
CA GLN A 351 -19.03 -36.12 -28.43
C GLN A 351 -19.62 -34.72 -28.63
N ALA A 352 -20.20 -34.17 -27.56
CA ALA A 352 -20.49 -32.75 -27.42
C ALA A 352 -19.72 -32.19 -26.22
N LYS A 353 -19.25 -30.95 -26.33
CA LYS A 353 -18.47 -30.26 -25.30
C LYS A 353 -18.81 -28.77 -25.31
N PHE A 354 -19.25 -28.23 -24.18
CA PHE A 354 -19.71 -26.84 -24.03
C PHE A 354 -19.79 -26.43 -22.55
N LYS A 355 -19.79 -25.13 -22.26
CA LYS A 355 -20.18 -24.52 -20.98
C LYS A 355 -21.55 -23.86 -21.12
N LEU A 356 -22.31 -23.77 -20.03
CA LEU A 356 -23.59 -23.03 -20.09
C LEU A 356 -23.39 -21.54 -20.34
N SER A 357 -22.28 -20.94 -19.88
CA SER A 357 -22.00 -19.52 -20.12
C SER A 357 -21.73 -19.18 -21.59
N GLU A 358 -21.10 -20.09 -22.35
CA GLU A 358 -20.97 -19.96 -23.82
C GLU A 358 -22.36 -19.92 -24.47
N ILE A 359 -23.25 -20.82 -24.06
CA ILE A 359 -24.63 -20.92 -24.57
C ILE A 359 -25.45 -19.69 -24.18
N ASP A 360 -25.36 -19.22 -22.93
CA ASP A 360 -26.03 -18.00 -22.46
C ASP A 360 -25.59 -16.77 -23.28
N ASN A 361 -24.28 -16.63 -23.54
CA ASN A 361 -23.76 -15.53 -24.36
C ASN A 361 -24.20 -15.66 -25.84
N MET A 362 -24.16 -16.87 -26.42
CA MET A 362 -24.65 -17.11 -27.78
C MET A 362 -26.16 -16.86 -27.93
N ALA A 363 -26.94 -17.08 -26.87
CA ALA A 363 -28.38 -16.83 -26.83
C ALA A 363 -28.75 -15.37 -26.48
N GLY A 364 -27.77 -14.54 -26.11
CA GLY A 364 -28.01 -13.15 -25.68
C GLY A 364 -28.68 -13.03 -24.31
N LEU A 365 -28.41 -13.98 -23.40
CA LEU A 365 -28.98 -14.05 -22.04
C LEU A 365 -28.09 -13.43 -20.96
N ILE A 366 -26.96 -12.83 -21.34
CA ILE A 366 -26.05 -12.10 -20.43
C ILE A 366 -26.29 -10.60 -20.61
N GLU A 367 -26.81 -9.97 -19.56
CA GLU A 367 -27.12 -8.54 -19.49
C GLU A 367 -25.83 -7.76 -19.23
N ARG A 368 -25.32 -7.07 -20.27
CA ARG A 368 -24.03 -6.35 -20.22
C ARG A 368 -24.16 -4.81 -20.23
N ASP A 369 -25.37 -4.29 -20.45
CA ASP A 369 -25.61 -2.84 -20.67
C ASP A 369 -25.20 -1.97 -19.47
N GLU A 370 -25.57 -2.35 -18.24
CA GLU A 370 -25.17 -1.58 -17.04
C GLU A 370 -23.65 -1.52 -16.84
N LEU A 371 -22.93 -2.57 -17.25
CA LEU A 371 -21.47 -2.60 -17.20
C LEU A 371 -20.85 -1.71 -18.29
N GLN A 372 -21.40 -1.72 -19.52
CA GLN A 372 -20.97 -0.81 -20.60
C GLN A 372 -21.19 0.66 -20.24
N GLU A 373 -22.37 1.03 -19.73
CA GLU A 373 -22.66 2.41 -19.31
C GLU A 373 -21.70 2.88 -18.22
N PHE A 374 -21.33 2.00 -17.27
CA PHE A 374 -20.40 2.36 -16.21
C PHE A 374 -18.93 2.39 -16.67
N ILE A 375 -18.54 1.54 -17.63
CA ILE A 375 -17.24 1.62 -18.32
C ILE A 375 -17.10 2.96 -19.05
N ASP A 376 -18.10 3.36 -19.86
CA ASP A 376 -18.10 4.61 -20.62
C ASP A 376 -18.02 5.84 -19.69
N LYS A 377 -18.76 5.79 -18.58
CA LYS A 377 -18.73 6.81 -17.53
C LYS A 377 -17.35 6.95 -16.88
N VAL A 378 -16.58 5.86 -16.76
CA VAL A 378 -15.21 5.88 -16.22
C VAL A 378 -14.20 6.36 -17.28
N GLU A 379 -14.37 6.00 -18.55
CA GLU A 379 -13.55 6.53 -19.66
C GLU A 379 -13.69 8.07 -19.81
N GLY A 380 -14.85 8.62 -19.44
CA GLY A 380 -15.10 10.07 -19.43
C GLY A 380 -14.41 10.88 -18.32
N LEU A 381 -13.67 10.26 -17.39
CA LEU A 381 -13.04 10.96 -16.26
C LEU A 381 -11.64 11.52 -16.60
N ASN A 382 -11.33 12.71 -16.07
CA ASN A 382 -9.97 13.23 -16.06
C ASN A 382 -9.16 12.65 -14.88
N LYS A 383 -7.94 12.21 -15.14
CA LYS A 383 -7.03 11.61 -14.13
C LYS A 383 -6.52 12.63 -13.11
N ASP A 384 -6.26 13.86 -13.54
CA ASP A 384 -5.62 14.89 -12.71
C ASP A 384 -6.57 15.45 -11.61
N ASP A 385 -7.88 15.30 -11.80
CA ASP A 385 -8.94 15.71 -10.87
C ASP A 385 -8.97 14.86 -9.58
N TYR A 386 -8.23 13.74 -9.53
CA TYR A 386 -8.29 12.76 -8.43
C TYR A 386 -6.91 12.41 -7.85
N THR A 387 -6.88 11.98 -6.58
CA THR A 387 -5.62 11.56 -5.95
C THR A 387 -5.07 10.29 -6.64
N ALA A 388 -3.76 10.25 -6.86
CA ALA A 388 -3.11 9.11 -7.55
C ALA A 388 -3.41 7.74 -6.93
N ASN A 389 -3.59 7.67 -5.60
CA ASN A 389 -3.95 6.44 -4.89
C ASN A 389 -5.38 5.98 -5.18
N SER A 390 -6.36 6.91 -5.22
CA SER A 390 -7.74 6.56 -5.55
C SER A 390 -7.91 6.25 -7.03
N TRP A 391 -7.21 6.98 -7.90
CA TRP A 391 -7.18 6.68 -9.33
C TRP A 391 -6.58 5.28 -9.60
N SER A 392 -5.47 4.92 -8.96
CA SER A 392 -4.85 3.60 -9.14
C SER A 392 -5.79 2.44 -8.80
N ALA A 393 -6.67 2.61 -7.80
CA ALA A 393 -7.68 1.61 -7.47
C ALA A 393 -8.78 1.51 -8.55
N LEU A 394 -9.23 2.64 -9.09
CA LEU A 394 -10.19 2.68 -10.20
C LEU A 394 -9.58 2.10 -11.48
N GLU A 395 -8.35 2.46 -11.81
CA GLU A 395 -7.60 2.02 -12.99
C GLU A 395 -7.41 0.49 -13.01
N ILE A 396 -7.30 -0.17 -11.85
CA ILE A 396 -7.30 -1.63 -11.75
C ILE A 396 -8.70 -2.21 -12.04
N ALA A 397 -9.71 -1.81 -11.26
CA ALA A 397 -11.08 -2.34 -11.39
C ALA A 397 -11.69 -2.08 -12.78
N PHE A 398 -11.30 -0.99 -13.44
CA PHE A 398 -11.70 -0.64 -14.79
C PHE A 398 -11.10 -1.58 -15.85
N ASN A 399 -9.81 -1.91 -15.75
CA ASN A 399 -9.20 -2.88 -16.66
C ASN A 399 -9.75 -4.30 -16.44
N GLU A 400 -10.02 -4.67 -15.18
CA GLU A 400 -10.69 -5.93 -14.85
C GLU A 400 -12.11 -5.98 -15.45
N ALA A 401 -12.88 -4.91 -15.30
CA ALA A 401 -14.23 -4.79 -15.86
C ALA A 401 -14.26 -4.93 -17.39
N LYS A 402 -13.32 -4.32 -18.11
CA LYS A 402 -13.23 -4.46 -19.57
C LYS A 402 -12.87 -5.88 -20.00
N VAL A 403 -12.01 -6.59 -19.26
CA VAL A 403 -11.68 -8.00 -19.55
C VAL A 403 -12.91 -8.91 -19.41
N VAL A 404 -13.76 -8.70 -18.39
CA VAL A 404 -15.02 -9.46 -18.25
C VAL A 404 -16.04 -9.05 -19.32
N TYR A 405 -16.13 -7.76 -19.65
CA TYR A 405 -17.04 -7.24 -20.67
C TYR A 405 -16.69 -7.72 -22.09
N ASP A 406 -15.41 -7.85 -22.44
CA ASP A 406 -14.96 -8.38 -23.73
C ASP A 406 -14.98 -9.92 -23.80
N ASN A 407 -15.12 -10.63 -22.66
CA ASN A 407 -15.07 -12.08 -22.61
C ASN A 407 -16.42 -12.75 -22.96
N VAL A 408 -16.42 -13.54 -24.04
CA VAL A 408 -17.58 -14.33 -24.52
C VAL A 408 -17.91 -15.57 -23.67
N GLU A 409 -17.00 -16.01 -22.78
CA GLU A 409 -17.27 -17.08 -21.81
C GLU A 409 -17.83 -16.57 -20.47
N SER A 410 -17.86 -15.25 -20.22
CA SER A 410 -18.20 -14.73 -18.88
C SER A 410 -19.68 -14.86 -18.53
N THR A 411 -19.91 -15.25 -17.28
CA THR A 411 -21.21 -15.42 -16.62
C THR A 411 -21.82 -14.09 -16.16
N GLN A 412 -23.13 -14.08 -15.93
CA GLN A 412 -23.81 -12.90 -15.36
C GLN A 412 -23.20 -12.49 -14.01
N ASN A 413 -22.91 -13.46 -13.13
CA ASN A 413 -22.32 -13.19 -11.82
C ASN A 413 -20.92 -12.53 -11.93
N GLU A 414 -20.14 -12.81 -12.98
CA GLU A 414 -18.88 -12.09 -13.22
C GLU A 414 -19.11 -10.66 -13.72
N ILE A 415 -20.11 -10.44 -14.59
CA ILE A 415 -20.53 -9.11 -15.07
C ILE A 415 -21.02 -8.25 -13.90
N ASP A 416 -21.92 -8.80 -13.06
CA ASP A 416 -22.44 -8.16 -11.87
C ASP A 416 -21.31 -7.82 -10.88
N LYS A 417 -20.35 -8.74 -10.70
CA LYS A 417 -19.19 -8.54 -9.80
C LYS A 417 -18.21 -7.49 -10.36
N ALA A 418 -18.02 -7.45 -11.68
CA ALA A 418 -17.23 -6.42 -12.36
C ALA A 418 -17.87 -5.04 -12.18
N LEU A 419 -19.20 -4.93 -12.38
CA LEU A 419 -19.97 -3.71 -12.16
C LEU A 419 -19.90 -3.25 -10.69
N GLU A 420 -20.06 -4.17 -9.73
CA GLU A 420 -19.94 -3.88 -8.30
C GLU A 420 -18.53 -3.38 -7.94
N ASN A 421 -17.48 -4.08 -8.40
CA ASN A 421 -16.09 -3.70 -8.15
C ASN A 421 -15.76 -2.33 -8.75
N LEU A 422 -16.15 -2.08 -10.00
CA LEU A 422 -15.92 -0.81 -10.69
C LEU A 422 -16.71 0.34 -10.03
N THR A 423 -17.95 0.09 -9.63
CA THR A 423 -18.79 1.04 -8.89
C THR A 423 -18.17 1.38 -7.52
N ASN A 424 -17.69 0.38 -6.79
CA ASN A 424 -17.01 0.58 -5.50
C ASN A 424 -15.71 1.36 -5.66
N ALA A 425 -14.92 1.11 -6.71
CA ALA A 425 -13.69 1.84 -6.99
C ALA A 425 -13.95 3.29 -7.42
N PHE A 426 -14.99 3.54 -8.23
CA PHE A 426 -15.46 4.88 -8.60
C PHE A 426 -15.95 5.66 -7.37
N ASN A 427 -16.75 5.03 -6.50
CA ASN A 427 -17.20 5.64 -5.25
C ASN A 427 -16.04 5.84 -4.24
N GLY A 428 -14.91 5.14 -4.44
CA GLY A 428 -13.66 5.32 -3.71
C GLY A 428 -12.77 6.46 -4.21
N LEU A 429 -13.16 7.16 -5.29
CA LEU A 429 -12.45 8.34 -5.79
C LEU A 429 -12.37 9.44 -4.74
N LYS A 430 -11.25 10.17 -4.75
CA LYS A 430 -11.00 11.33 -3.90
C LYS A 430 -10.52 12.46 -4.77
N GLU A 431 -11.26 13.57 -4.79
CA GLU A 431 -10.88 14.78 -5.50
C GLU A 431 -9.48 15.25 -5.08
N ASN A 432 -8.68 15.66 -6.06
CA ASN A 432 -7.36 16.24 -5.87
C ASN A 432 -7.46 17.73 -5.48
N ASN A 433 -8.34 18.02 -4.53
CA ASN A 433 -8.91 19.35 -4.30
C ASN A 433 -7.88 20.28 -3.62
N PRO A 434 -7.32 21.29 -4.34
CA PRO A 434 -6.36 22.21 -3.73
C PRO A 434 -7.14 23.17 -2.81
N ILE A 435 -6.94 23.04 -1.51
CA ILE A 435 -7.56 23.93 -0.52
C ILE A 435 -7.20 25.37 -0.88
N ALA A 436 -8.19 26.16 -1.27
CA ALA A 436 -8.01 27.57 -1.60
C ALA A 436 -7.51 28.30 -0.34
N VAL A 437 -6.26 28.74 -0.37
CA VAL A 437 -5.57 29.32 0.78
C VAL A 437 -6.09 30.73 1.06
N ASP A 438 -6.57 30.97 2.28
CA ASP A 438 -7.14 32.25 2.69
C ASP A 438 -6.01 33.25 2.97
N LYS A 439 -5.78 34.13 1.98
CA LYS A 439 -4.82 35.23 2.04
C LYS A 439 -5.39 36.52 2.66
N SER A 440 -6.68 36.57 2.97
CA SER A 440 -7.41 37.83 3.21
C SER A 440 -6.82 38.65 4.37
N LYS A 441 -6.44 38.01 5.47
CA LYS A 441 -5.82 38.65 6.64
C LYS A 441 -4.41 39.17 6.38
N LEU A 442 -3.60 38.41 5.62
CA LEU A 442 -2.26 38.84 5.21
C LEU A 442 -2.35 40.04 4.27
N GLU A 443 -3.32 40.04 3.36
CA GLU A 443 -3.60 41.17 2.46
C GLU A 443 -4.11 42.39 3.23
N GLU A 444 -5.01 42.22 4.20
CA GLU A 444 -5.48 43.30 5.09
C GLU A 444 -4.30 43.92 5.86
N MET A 445 -3.50 43.09 6.53
CA MET A 445 -2.36 43.57 7.32
C MET A 445 -1.28 44.23 6.44
N TYR A 446 -0.96 43.64 5.29
CA TYR A 446 -0.05 44.25 4.31
C TYR A 446 -0.54 45.63 3.86
N ASN A 447 -1.81 45.74 3.43
CA ASN A 447 -2.40 47.00 2.99
C ASN A 447 -2.49 48.05 4.09
N LYS A 448 -2.61 47.63 5.36
CA LYS A 448 -2.66 48.49 6.54
C LYS A 448 -1.31 49.11 6.91
N VAL A 449 -0.18 48.43 6.64
CA VAL A 449 1.16 48.89 7.11
C VAL A 449 2.16 49.23 6.02
N LYS A 450 1.95 48.83 4.75
CA LYS A 450 2.88 49.09 3.63
C LYS A 450 3.27 50.57 3.44
N ASP A 451 2.36 51.50 3.77
CA ASP A 451 2.54 52.94 3.61
C ASP A 451 3.12 53.62 4.87
N THR A 452 3.71 52.85 5.79
CA THR A 452 4.38 53.37 7.00
C THR A 452 5.68 54.10 6.62
N GLU A 453 5.85 55.32 7.12
CA GLU A 453 7.05 56.13 6.90
C GLU A 453 8.01 56.03 8.11
N ASN A 454 9.33 56.04 7.87
CA ASN A 454 10.33 55.99 8.96
C ASN A 454 10.37 57.32 9.74
N LYS A 455 9.54 57.41 10.78
CA LYS A 455 9.41 58.57 11.66
C LYS A 455 10.17 58.33 12.96
N ASN A 456 11.50 58.35 12.86
CA ASN A 456 12.43 58.19 14.00
C ASN A 456 12.43 56.79 14.64
N TYR A 457 12.33 55.72 13.85
CA TYR A 457 12.56 54.36 14.33
C TYR A 457 14.06 54.00 14.36
N THR A 458 14.44 53.06 15.22
CA THR A 458 15.79 52.48 15.26
C THR A 458 16.07 51.69 13.98
N GLU A 459 17.27 51.85 13.42
CA GLU A 459 17.70 51.23 12.16
C GLU A 459 17.42 49.72 12.12
N GLY A 460 17.74 48.99 13.19
CA GLY A 460 17.48 47.55 13.29
C GLY A 460 16.00 47.17 13.24
N SER A 461 15.13 47.86 13.99
CA SER A 461 13.69 47.57 13.96
C SER A 461 13.06 47.94 12.62
N TRP A 462 13.51 49.04 12.01
CA TRP A 462 13.05 49.48 10.70
C TRP A 462 13.44 48.49 9.58
N THR A 463 14.69 48.02 9.56
CA THR A 463 15.14 47.03 8.59
C THR A 463 14.38 45.71 8.74
N ASN A 464 14.08 45.28 9.98
CA ASN A 464 13.30 44.07 10.22
C ASN A 464 11.87 44.18 9.65
N PHE A 465 11.19 45.31 9.94
CA PHE A 465 9.86 45.58 9.41
C PHE A 465 9.81 45.59 7.88
N ILE A 466 10.76 46.25 7.21
CA ILE A 466 10.81 46.28 5.74
C ILE A 466 11.08 44.91 5.12
N ASN A 467 11.91 44.06 5.75
CA ASN A 467 12.14 42.70 5.28
C ASN A 467 10.87 41.84 5.34
N GLU A 468 10.17 41.85 6.48
CA GLU A 468 8.94 41.05 6.63
C GLU A 468 7.76 41.60 5.79
N LEU A 469 7.76 42.90 5.50
CA LEU A 469 6.81 43.50 4.55
C LEU A 469 6.99 42.97 3.12
N GLU A 470 8.22 42.80 2.64
CA GLU A 470 8.48 42.21 1.31
C GLU A 470 8.27 40.69 1.32
N ASN A 471 8.61 39.99 2.42
CA ASN A 471 8.27 38.57 2.59
C ASN A 471 6.75 38.33 2.49
N ALA A 472 5.94 39.14 3.18
CA ALA A 472 4.49 39.09 3.12
C ALA A 472 3.97 39.30 1.69
N LYS A 473 4.51 40.29 0.97
CA LYS A 473 4.17 40.54 -0.44
C LYS A 473 4.49 39.35 -1.34
N VAL A 474 5.67 38.74 -1.21
CA VAL A 474 6.05 37.55 -2.00
C VAL A 474 5.09 36.38 -1.74
N VAL A 475 4.65 36.18 -0.48
CA VAL A 475 3.67 35.15 -0.13
C VAL A 475 2.27 35.46 -0.66
N LEU A 476 1.89 36.75 -0.77
CA LEU A 476 0.66 37.19 -1.43
C LEU A 476 0.69 36.97 -2.95
N GLU A 477 1.77 37.35 -3.63
CA GLU A 477 1.92 37.25 -5.10
C GLU A 477 2.10 35.81 -5.61
N LYS A 478 2.62 34.88 -4.78
CA LYS A 478 2.86 33.47 -5.15
C LYS A 478 1.57 32.65 -5.19
N GLU A 479 1.25 32.04 -6.33
CA GLU A 479 0.02 31.24 -6.53
C GLU A 479 -0.04 29.99 -5.63
N ASP A 480 1.05 29.25 -5.48
CA ASP A 480 1.15 27.99 -4.70
C ASP A 480 1.54 28.20 -3.22
N SER A 481 1.30 29.37 -2.62
CA SER A 481 1.53 29.60 -1.19
C SER A 481 0.59 28.73 -0.33
N THR A 482 1.14 28.02 0.67
CA THR A 482 0.33 27.22 1.62
C THR A 482 -0.25 28.08 2.74
N GLN A 483 -1.31 27.61 3.43
CA GLN A 483 -1.86 28.34 4.58
C GLN A 483 -0.81 28.55 5.69
N ASP A 484 0.02 27.54 5.98
CA ASP A 484 1.15 27.66 6.92
C ASP A 484 2.18 28.73 6.51
N GLN A 485 2.37 28.97 5.20
CA GLN A 485 3.23 30.06 4.70
C GLN A 485 2.55 31.43 4.86
N VAL A 486 1.23 31.51 4.63
CA VAL A 486 0.44 32.74 4.78
C VAL A 486 0.31 33.15 6.25
N ASP A 487 -0.01 32.20 7.13
CA ASP A 487 -0.18 32.43 8.57
C ASP A 487 1.16 32.87 9.21
N LYS A 488 2.29 32.27 8.80
CA LYS A 488 3.63 32.71 9.25
C LYS A 488 4.04 34.07 8.70
N ALA A 489 3.70 34.38 7.45
CA ALA A 489 3.96 35.70 6.89
C ALA A 489 3.14 36.79 7.60
N LEU A 490 1.91 36.46 8.03
CA LEU A 490 1.08 37.34 8.84
C LEU A 490 1.68 37.53 10.24
N GLU A 491 2.02 36.45 10.94
CA GLU A 491 2.66 36.50 12.27
C GLU A 491 4.00 37.27 12.23
N SER A 492 4.85 37.04 11.24
CA SER A 492 6.10 37.79 11.05
C SER A 492 5.85 39.27 10.82
N LEU A 493 4.90 39.65 9.94
CA LEU A 493 4.60 41.05 9.64
C LEU A 493 3.96 41.77 10.84
N GLU A 494 3.04 41.12 11.56
CA GLU A 494 2.45 41.66 12.79
C GLU A 494 3.51 41.86 13.87
N ASN A 495 4.37 40.86 14.13
CA ASN A 495 5.45 40.99 15.10
C ASN A 495 6.46 42.06 14.69
N ALA A 496 6.92 42.09 13.43
CA ALA A 496 7.90 43.07 12.97
C ALA A 496 7.37 44.52 12.98
N PHE A 497 6.07 44.73 12.74
CA PHE A 497 5.41 46.03 12.90
C PHE A 497 5.25 46.42 14.38
N ASN A 498 4.83 45.48 15.23
CA ASN A 498 4.68 45.71 16.67
C ASN A 498 6.04 45.91 17.39
N GLU A 499 7.14 45.39 16.83
CA GLU A 499 8.51 45.57 17.33
C GLU A 499 9.23 46.83 16.81
N LEU A 500 8.55 47.70 16.06
CA LEU A 500 9.07 49.02 15.69
C LEU A 500 9.39 49.84 16.95
N LYS A 501 10.68 50.13 17.15
CA LYS A 501 11.20 50.83 18.34
C LYS A 501 11.62 52.24 17.94
N GLU A 502 10.92 53.25 18.44
CA GLU A 502 11.31 54.66 18.31
C GLU A 502 12.70 54.88 18.94
N ASN A 503 13.51 55.79 18.37
CA ASN A 503 14.73 56.23 19.03
C ASN A 503 14.37 57.12 20.23
N ASP A 504 14.95 56.85 21.40
CA ASP A 504 14.75 57.66 22.61
C ASP A 504 14.89 59.17 22.34
N PRO A 505 14.02 60.02 22.92
CA PRO A 505 14.18 61.47 22.83
C PRO A 505 15.51 61.87 23.47
N ILE A 506 16.41 62.47 22.68
CA ILE A 506 17.74 62.85 23.15
C ILE A 506 17.62 63.99 24.17
N ILE A 507 17.58 63.65 25.46
CA ILE A 507 17.63 64.62 26.56
C ILE A 507 19.05 65.20 26.62
N VAL A 508 19.20 66.43 26.13
CA VAL A 508 20.49 67.13 26.06
C VAL A 508 20.83 67.76 27.42
N ASP A 509 21.90 67.27 28.05
CA ASP A 509 22.36 67.72 29.38
C ASP A 509 23.04 69.09 29.30
N LYS A 510 22.21 70.13 29.47
CA LYS A 510 22.65 71.52 29.67
C LYS A 510 23.27 71.77 31.07
N SER A 511 23.15 70.87 32.04
CA SER A 511 23.47 71.15 33.44
C SER A 511 24.94 71.49 33.68
N ARG A 512 25.87 70.94 32.89
CA ARG A 512 27.29 71.29 32.97
C ARG A 512 27.58 72.70 32.44
N LEU A 513 26.88 73.12 31.38
CA LEU A 513 26.98 74.48 30.83
C LEU A 513 26.37 75.50 31.79
N GLU A 514 25.22 75.17 32.38
CA GLU A 514 24.52 76.02 33.35
C GLU A 514 25.35 76.21 34.64
N LYS A 515 25.89 75.12 35.22
CA LYS A 515 26.79 75.18 36.38
C LYS A 515 28.05 76.01 36.10
N LEU A 516 28.60 75.91 34.89
CA LEU A 516 29.76 76.71 34.49
C LEU A 516 29.40 78.20 34.33
N TYR A 517 28.34 78.49 33.58
CA TYR A 517 27.84 79.85 33.35
C TYR A 517 27.55 80.55 34.68
N ASN A 518 26.76 79.93 35.55
CA ASN A 518 26.40 80.48 36.86
C ASN A 518 27.60 80.65 37.80
N LYS A 519 28.70 79.91 37.61
CA LYS A 519 29.93 80.07 38.37
C LYS A 519 30.79 81.27 37.94
N VAL A 520 30.73 81.67 36.67
CA VAL A 520 31.65 82.69 36.11
C VAL A 520 30.96 83.96 35.62
N LYS A 521 29.63 83.98 35.50
CA LYS A 521 28.86 85.12 34.98
C LYS A 521 29.06 86.44 35.75
N ASP A 522 29.35 86.36 37.06
CA ASP A 522 29.51 87.53 37.94
C ASP A 522 30.99 87.93 38.12
N THR A 523 31.88 87.53 37.20
CA THR A 523 33.29 87.94 37.22
C THR A 523 33.42 89.41 36.79
N GLU A 524 34.23 90.19 37.51
CA GLU A 524 34.52 91.61 37.19
C GLU A 524 35.92 91.80 36.58
N ASN A 525 36.14 92.89 35.82
CA ASN A 525 37.39 93.17 35.11
C ASN A 525 38.49 93.80 35.98
N ASN A 526 38.75 93.22 37.16
CA ASN A 526 39.62 93.81 38.16
C ASN A 526 41.09 93.36 37.97
N ASN A 527 41.79 94.02 37.03
CA ASN A 527 43.20 93.84 36.59
C ASN A 527 43.50 92.78 35.51
N TYR A 528 42.53 92.40 34.67
CA TYR A 528 42.79 91.55 33.50
C TYR A 528 43.15 92.36 32.24
N THR A 529 43.94 91.77 31.33
CA THR A 529 44.24 92.40 30.03
C THR A 529 42.97 92.44 29.16
N GLU A 530 42.69 93.60 28.56
CA GLU A 530 41.49 93.88 27.76
C GLU A 530 41.20 92.82 26.69
N LYS A 531 42.24 92.35 25.97
CA LYS A 531 42.11 91.30 24.96
C LYS A 531 41.69 89.94 25.55
N SER A 532 42.14 89.61 26.77
CA SER A 532 41.68 88.40 27.47
C SER A 532 40.25 88.57 28.01
N TRP A 533 39.92 89.77 28.48
CA TRP A 533 38.59 90.09 29.02
C TRP A 533 37.48 89.99 27.97
N ASN A 534 37.66 90.64 26.81
CA ASN A 534 36.65 90.64 25.76
C ASN A 534 36.43 89.23 25.16
N ASN A 535 37.46 88.39 25.11
CA ASN A 535 37.31 86.98 24.73
C ASN A 535 36.49 86.19 25.76
N PHE A 536 36.66 86.45 27.06
CA PHE A 536 35.85 85.82 28.10
C PHE A 536 34.38 86.26 28.03
N LYS A 537 34.13 87.57 27.89
CA LYS A 537 32.78 88.11 27.76
C LYS A 537 32.00 87.51 26.57
N ASN A 538 32.61 87.45 25.39
CA ASN A 538 31.92 86.93 24.20
C ASN A 538 31.53 85.45 24.35
N GLU A 539 32.39 84.61 24.94
CA GLU A 539 32.08 83.19 25.14
C GLU A 539 31.08 82.96 26.30
N LEU A 540 30.96 83.90 27.23
CA LEU A 540 29.90 83.93 28.24
C LEU A 540 28.53 84.23 27.61
N GLU A 541 28.48 85.18 26.69
CA GLU A 541 27.26 85.51 25.92
C GLU A 541 26.85 84.34 24.99
N ASN A 542 27.82 83.73 24.29
CA ASN A 542 27.60 82.49 23.51
C ASN A 542 27.02 81.36 24.37
N ALA A 543 27.57 81.14 25.58
CA ALA A 543 27.11 80.10 26.49
C ALA A 543 25.64 80.32 26.92
N LYS A 544 25.21 81.57 27.15
CA LYS A 544 23.82 81.87 27.48
C LYS A 544 22.88 81.57 26.31
N ALA A 545 23.25 81.94 25.08
CA ALA A 545 22.45 81.64 23.90
C ALA A 545 22.24 80.13 23.66
N ILE A 546 23.23 79.29 23.98
CA ILE A 546 23.12 77.82 23.88
C ILE A 546 22.28 77.21 25.04
N LEU A 547 22.23 77.86 26.20
CA LEU A 547 21.30 77.48 27.27
C LEU A 547 19.84 77.79 26.88
N ASP A 548 19.60 78.96 26.28
CA ASP A 548 18.25 79.46 25.98
C ASP A 548 17.61 78.83 24.73
N LYS A 549 18.41 78.38 23.75
CA LYS A 549 17.92 77.74 22.51
C LYS A 549 17.29 76.37 22.82
N GLU A 550 16.03 76.18 22.44
CA GLU A 550 15.25 74.95 22.73
C GLU A 550 15.87 73.72 22.05
N ASP A 551 15.97 73.75 20.72
CA ASP A 551 16.62 72.71 19.92
C ASP A 551 18.15 72.95 19.85
N VAL A 552 18.93 72.19 20.62
CA VAL A 552 20.41 72.17 20.58
C VAL A 552 20.92 70.75 20.69
N THR A 553 22.01 70.44 19.99
CA THR A 553 22.72 69.16 20.15
C THR A 553 23.63 69.17 21.38
N GLN A 554 23.85 68.01 22.00
CA GLN A 554 24.86 67.86 23.07
C GLN A 554 26.25 68.34 22.61
N LYS A 555 26.56 68.20 21.31
CA LYS A 555 27.81 68.65 20.69
C LYS A 555 27.95 70.19 20.66
N GLU A 556 26.86 70.95 20.55
CA GLU A 556 26.86 72.40 20.73
C GLU A 556 27.05 72.78 22.19
N VAL A 557 26.36 72.08 23.12
CA VAL A 557 26.47 72.31 24.57
C VAL A 557 27.90 72.04 25.07
N ASP A 558 28.48 70.88 24.74
CA ASP A 558 29.86 70.52 25.11
C ASP A 558 30.90 71.48 24.52
N LYS A 559 30.65 71.99 23.31
CA LYS A 559 31.49 73.02 22.67
C LYS A 559 31.39 74.34 23.42
N ALA A 560 30.20 74.78 23.81
CA ALA A 560 30.00 75.99 24.61
C ALA A 560 30.67 75.88 26.00
N VAL A 561 30.54 74.72 26.67
CA VAL A 561 31.25 74.41 27.92
C VAL A 561 32.76 74.57 27.72
N LYS A 562 33.31 73.91 26.70
CA LYS A 562 34.74 73.91 26.42
C LYS A 562 35.25 75.30 26.01
N ASN A 563 34.45 76.09 25.30
CA ASN A 563 34.78 77.48 24.96
C ASN A 563 34.84 78.36 26.21
N LEU A 564 33.76 78.39 27.01
CA LEU A 564 33.67 79.22 28.21
C LEU A 564 34.73 78.83 29.26
N GLU A 565 34.95 77.54 29.50
CA GLU A 565 36.05 77.05 30.36
C GLU A 565 37.40 77.60 29.89
N ASN A 566 37.69 77.51 28.59
CA ASN A 566 38.96 77.95 28.03
C ASN A 566 39.11 79.47 28.00
N ALA A 567 38.04 80.22 27.81
CA ALA A 567 38.07 81.68 27.81
C ALA A 567 38.32 82.21 29.23
N PHE A 568 37.63 81.66 30.23
CA PHE A 568 37.87 81.97 31.65
C PHE A 568 39.30 81.61 32.10
N LYS A 569 39.79 80.41 31.74
CA LYS A 569 41.18 79.98 32.00
C LYS A 569 42.25 80.82 31.26
N LYS A 570 41.87 81.67 30.31
CA LYS A 570 42.77 82.53 29.51
C LYS A 570 42.75 84.00 29.93
N LEU A 571 41.98 84.36 30.96
CA LEU A 571 42.11 85.66 31.64
C LEU A 571 43.56 85.84 32.12
N LYS A 572 44.18 86.98 31.79
CA LYS A 572 45.59 87.28 32.12
C LYS A 572 45.69 88.52 32.99
N GLU A 573 46.25 88.38 34.18
CA GLU A 573 46.48 89.48 35.13
C GLU A 573 47.70 90.33 34.75
N ASN A 574 47.67 91.62 35.10
CA ASN A 574 48.85 92.49 35.12
C ASN A 574 49.54 92.43 36.50
N LYS A 575 50.77 91.91 36.59
CA LYS A 575 51.60 91.89 37.81
C LYS A 575 53.09 92.18 37.51
N PRO A 576 53.81 92.92 38.40
CA PRO A 576 55.25 93.19 38.25
C PRO A 576 56.12 91.98 38.65
N ILE A 577 57.39 92.02 38.25
CA ILE A 577 58.37 90.92 38.39
C ILE A 577 59.20 91.07 39.68
N VAL A 578 59.48 89.95 40.36
CA VAL A 578 60.36 89.85 41.54
C VAL A 578 61.63 89.07 41.19
N VAL A 579 62.77 89.44 41.77
CA VAL A 579 64.11 88.84 41.53
C VAL A 579 64.66 88.12 42.77
N ASP A 580 65.46 87.06 42.58
CA ASP A 580 66.01 86.22 43.66
C ASP A 580 67.43 86.65 44.08
N LYS A 581 67.55 87.24 45.27
CA LYS A 581 68.82 87.63 45.91
C LYS A 581 69.45 86.52 46.79
N SER A 582 68.75 85.40 47.02
CA SER A 582 69.04 84.48 48.13
C SER A 582 70.40 83.79 48.08
N LYS A 583 70.96 83.56 46.88
CA LYS A 583 72.29 82.92 46.71
C LYS A 583 73.42 83.86 47.12
N LEU A 584 73.38 85.10 46.60
CA LEU A 584 74.33 86.16 46.93
C LEU A 584 74.31 86.48 48.43
N GLU A 585 73.12 86.52 49.03
CA GLU A 585 72.94 86.81 50.45
C GLU A 585 73.46 85.69 51.36
N LYS A 586 73.23 84.43 50.99
CA LYS A 586 73.81 83.27 51.70
C LYS A 586 75.32 83.24 51.61
N LEU A 587 75.89 83.54 50.43
CA LEU A 587 77.34 83.60 50.25
C LEU A 587 77.96 84.72 51.08
N TYR A 588 77.41 85.95 50.97
CA TYR A 588 77.86 87.10 51.73
C TYR A 588 77.84 86.81 53.24
N ASN A 589 76.72 86.34 53.78
CA ASN A 589 76.61 86.03 55.20
C ASN A 589 77.49 84.87 55.67
N LYS A 590 77.90 83.95 54.78
CA LYS A 590 78.83 82.86 55.13
C LYS A 590 80.27 83.34 55.31
N VAL A 591 80.69 84.39 54.58
CA VAL A 591 82.13 84.76 54.49
C VAL A 591 82.45 86.14 55.04
N LYS A 592 81.46 87.00 55.29
CA LYS A 592 81.64 88.38 55.80
C LYS A 592 82.50 88.48 57.07
N ASP A 593 82.46 87.48 57.95
CA ASP A 593 83.11 87.47 59.26
C ASP A 593 84.45 86.70 59.23
N THR A 594 85.05 86.49 58.04
CA THR A 594 86.36 85.83 57.91
C THR A 594 87.47 86.76 58.39
N GLU A 595 88.41 86.25 59.18
CA GLU A 595 89.60 86.97 59.67
C GLU A 595 90.88 86.60 58.89
N ASN A 596 91.87 87.51 58.89
CA ASN A 596 93.13 87.32 58.16
C ASN A 596 94.10 86.36 58.88
N ASN A 597 93.75 85.08 58.90
CA ASN A 597 94.56 84.03 59.51
C ASN A 597 95.73 83.61 58.61
N ASN A 598 96.74 84.47 58.54
CA ASN A 598 98.01 84.29 57.81
C ASN A 598 97.86 84.21 56.27
N TYR A 599 96.90 84.93 55.68
CA TYR A 599 96.76 85.04 54.22
C TYR A 599 97.62 86.17 53.64
N THR A 600 98.10 86.01 52.40
CA THR A 600 98.88 87.03 51.69
C THR A 600 98.05 88.31 51.49
N GLU A 601 98.69 89.47 51.67
CA GLU A 601 98.03 90.78 51.70
C GLU A 601 97.23 91.09 50.43
N GLU A 602 97.75 90.70 49.26
CA GLU A 602 97.08 90.83 47.96
C GLU A 602 95.76 90.03 47.94
N SER A 603 95.80 88.74 48.30
CA SER A 603 94.62 87.86 48.26
C SER A 603 93.56 88.32 49.28
N TRP A 604 94.00 88.74 50.47
CA TRP A 604 93.13 89.27 51.52
C TRP A 604 92.44 90.59 51.11
N THR A 605 93.17 91.48 50.44
CA THR A 605 92.63 92.77 50.01
C THR A 605 91.59 92.61 48.90
N ASN A 606 91.84 91.73 47.93
CA ASN A 606 90.87 91.40 46.88
C ASN A 606 89.58 90.82 47.46
N PHE A 607 89.68 89.89 48.42
CA PHE A 607 88.53 89.31 49.11
C PHE A 607 87.65 90.38 49.79
N LYS A 608 88.24 91.29 50.57
CA LYS A 608 87.47 92.36 51.24
C LYS A 608 86.79 93.33 50.26
N ASN A 609 87.37 93.57 49.08
CA ASN A 609 86.77 94.43 48.06
C ASN A 609 85.52 93.79 47.44
N GLU A 610 85.58 92.53 47.00
CA GLU A 610 84.40 91.87 46.41
C GLU A 610 83.32 91.54 47.45
N LEU A 611 83.69 91.36 48.72
CA LEU A 611 82.73 91.28 49.84
C LEU A 611 81.91 92.57 49.96
N LYS A 612 82.56 93.73 49.82
CA LYS A 612 81.88 95.04 49.84
C LYS A 612 80.97 95.23 48.62
N ASN A 613 81.43 94.83 47.42
CA ASN A 613 80.64 94.89 46.19
C ASN A 613 79.37 94.04 46.28
N ALA A 614 79.49 92.81 46.81
CA ALA A 614 78.36 91.90 47.02
C ALA A 614 77.26 92.52 47.89
N LYS A 615 77.62 93.21 48.97
CA LYS A 615 76.64 93.89 49.84
C LYS A 615 75.91 95.02 49.13
N ALA A 616 76.61 95.82 48.32
CA ALA A 616 75.99 96.91 47.57
C ALA A 616 74.92 96.42 46.56
N VAL A 617 75.15 95.26 45.92
CA VAL A 617 74.17 94.65 44.98
C VAL A 617 72.96 94.03 45.71
N LEU A 618 73.16 93.54 46.94
CA LEU A 618 72.07 93.10 47.82
C LEU A 618 71.21 94.28 48.30
N ASP A 619 71.82 95.39 48.68
CA ASP A 619 71.13 96.55 49.26
C ASP A 619 70.44 97.44 48.20
N LYS A 620 70.93 97.42 46.95
CA LYS A 620 70.32 98.12 45.82
C LYS A 620 68.90 97.60 45.54
N GLU A 621 67.90 98.48 45.59
CA GLU A 621 66.56 98.16 45.07
C GLU A 621 66.57 98.10 43.54
N GLY A 622 65.78 97.19 42.96
CA GLY A 622 65.70 97.02 41.50
C GLY A 622 66.93 96.39 40.82
N SER A 623 67.89 95.81 41.56
CA SER A 623 69.00 95.03 40.97
C SER A 623 68.49 93.96 40.01
N THR A 624 69.11 93.79 38.85
CA THR A 624 68.73 92.72 37.91
C THR A 624 69.24 91.36 38.39
N GLN A 625 68.62 90.27 37.92
CA GLN A 625 69.11 88.92 38.22
C GLN A 625 70.55 88.69 37.70
N GLU A 626 70.92 89.35 36.59
CA GLU A 626 72.28 89.39 36.06
C GLU A 626 73.28 89.98 37.08
N GLU A 627 73.00 91.19 37.60
CA GLU A 627 73.86 91.88 38.58
C GLU A 627 74.04 91.04 39.85
N ILE A 628 72.96 90.44 40.34
CA ILE A 628 72.95 89.58 41.52
C ILE A 628 73.81 88.33 41.29
N ASN A 629 73.65 87.68 40.14
CA ASN A 629 74.41 86.48 39.78
C ASN A 629 75.91 86.78 39.60
N GLU A 630 76.25 87.91 38.97
CA GLU A 630 77.65 88.27 38.74
C GLU A 630 78.38 88.62 40.05
N ALA A 631 77.75 89.41 40.93
CA ALA A 631 78.29 89.72 42.25
C ALA A 631 78.56 88.46 43.08
N ASN A 632 77.67 87.46 42.99
CA ASN A 632 77.85 86.16 43.67
C ASN A 632 79.09 85.42 43.12
N ASN A 633 79.29 85.44 41.81
CA ASN A 633 80.42 84.79 41.17
C ASN A 633 81.75 85.50 41.46
N ARG A 634 81.77 86.83 41.54
CA ARG A 634 82.96 87.61 41.92
C ARG A 634 83.38 87.34 43.37
N LEU A 635 82.44 87.42 44.33
CA LEU A 635 82.72 87.07 45.72
C LEU A 635 83.16 85.60 45.88
N SER A 636 82.53 84.66 45.18
CA SER A 636 82.91 83.24 45.21
C SER A 636 84.38 83.02 44.79
N LYS A 637 84.80 83.69 43.70
CA LYS A 637 86.20 83.63 43.22
C LYS A 637 87.17 84.30 44.17
N ALA A 638 86.79 85.42 44.79
CA ALA A 638 87.66 86.13 45.72
C ALA A 638 87.91 85.31 47.01
N VAL A 639 86.89 84.63 47.54
CA VAL A 639 87.01 83.66 48.65
C VAL A 639 87.94 82.50 48.27
N ALA A 640 87.76 81.91 47.08
CA ALA A 640 88.52 80.74 46.64
C ALA A 640 90.02 81.03 46.39
N ASN A 641 90.41 82.29 46.18
CA ASN A 641 91.77 82.70 45.86
C ASN A 641 92.63 83.12 47.07
N LEU A 642 92.12 82.99 48.30
CA LEU A 642 92.86 83.24 49.54
C LEU A 642 94.01 82.22 49.75
N LYS A 643 95.25 82.69 49.93
CA LYS A 643 96.46 81.85 50.05
C LYS A 643 97.29 82.20 51.29
N LYS A 644 97.88 81.20 51.97
CA LYS A 644 98.68 81.35 53.20
C LYS A 644 100.17 81.07 53.00
N GLU A 645 101.02 81.48 53.95
CA GLU A 645 102.49 81.35 53.89
C GLU A 645 103.08 80.23 54.82
N THR A 646 104.17 79.56 54.40
CA THR A 646 105.03 78.54 55.11
C THR A 646 104.43 77.14 55.45
N SER A 647 105.17 76.01 55.57
CA SER A 647 106.57 75.59 55.21
C SER A 647 106.73 74.02 55.20
N LYS A 648 107.96 73.50 54.99
CA LYS A 648 108.43 72.07 55.12
C LYS A 648 108.36 71.52 56.58
N PRO A 649 108.48 70.18 56.89
CA PRO A 649 109.00 69.02 56.10
C PRO A 649 108.10 67.72 55.96
N GLU A 650 108.47 66.52 56.49
CA GLU A 650 108.28 65.17 55.85
C GLU A 650 107.47 64.02 56.59
N SER A 651 106.89 63.09 55.78
CA SER A 651 106.78 61.57 55.80
C SER A 651 106.02 60.64 56.83
N GLU A 652 105.49 59.49 56.28
CA GLU A 652 105.32 58.06 56.79
C GLU A 652 103.92 57.33 57.01
N GLU A 653 103.87 55.96 57.00
CA GLU A 653 102.71 55.00 56.77
C GLU A 653 102.11 54.24 58.01
N SER A 654 101.38 53.07 58.08
CA SER A 654 100.90 51.89 57.23
C SER A 654 99.75 51.09 57.99
N GLY A 655 99.12 49.93 57.64
CA GLY A 655 98.98 49.03 56.44
C GLY A 655 98.43 47.56 56.65
N LYS A 656 97.48 47.06 55.80
CA LYS A 656 97.20 45.65 55.28
C LYS A 656 96.49 44.43 56.04
N VAL A 657 95.34 43.92 55.46
CA VAL A 657 94.76 42.52 55.16
C VAL A 657 94.66 41.31 56.20
N PRO A 658 94.07 40.07 55.93
CA PRO A 658 93.15 39.46 54.89
C PRO A 658 92.01 38.41 55.33
N GLU A 659 91.29 37.79 54.34
CA GLU A 659 90.49 36.49 54.30
C GLU A 659 89.13 36.34 55.07
N GLY A 660 88.18 35.35 54.89
CA GLY A 660 87.88 34.14 54.04
C GLY A 660 86.66 33.33 54.65
N GLU A 661 85.98 32.23 54.18
CA GLU A 661 85.75 31.42 52.94
C GLU A 661 84.61 30.33 53.17
N LYS A 662 83.67 30.00 52.22
CA LYS A 662 82.87 28.71 51.98
C LYS A 662 81.49 28.78 51.24
N ASP A 663 80.80 27.62 51.04
CA ASP A 663 79.91 27.24 49.90
C ASP A 663 78.51 26.59 50.23
N ASN A 664 77.58 26.66 49.24
CA ASN A 664 76.42 25.80 48.86
C ASN A 664 74.99 25.76 49.52
N SER A 665 73.97 25.86 48.63
CA SER A 665 72.71 25.06 48.51
C SER A 665 71.32 25.50 49.08
N LYS A 666 70.31 25.45 48.17
CA LYS A 666 68.82 25.27 48.35
C LYS A 666 68.05 26.36 49.17
N ILE A 667 66.70 26.49 49.18
CA ILE A 667 65.52 25.60 48.98
C ILE A 667 64.33 26.35 48.34
N VAL A 668 63.47 25.69 47.53
CA VAL A 668 62.07 26.10 47.24
C VAL A 668 61.18 24.85 47.04
N ASN A 669 60.04 24.73 47.74
CA ASN A 669 58.93 23.74 47.57
C ASN A 669 57.83 24.00 48.65
N THR A 670 56.58 23.50 48.66
CA THR A 670 55.75 22.66 47.75
C THR A 670 54.25 23.00 47.95
N GLY A 671 53.32 22.39 47.20
CA GLY A 671 51.86 22.51 47.41
C GLY A 671 51.06 22.51 46.08
N ASP A 672 51.14 21.48 45.23
CA ASP A 672 50.60 20.11 45.39
C ASP A 672 49.07 20.09 45.64
N ASN A 673 48.26 19.22 45.00
CA ASN A 673 48.61 17.86 44.57
C ASN A 673 47.67 17.26 43.48
N THR A 674 48.24 16.47 42.54
CA THR A 674 47.74 15.16 42.00
C THR A 674 46.37 15.08 41.27
N ASN A 675 45.97 14.03 40.50
CA ASN A 675 46.55 12.76 39.98
C ASN A 675 45.72 12.31 38.73
N VAL A 676 46.11 11.41 37.80
CA VAL A 676 47.43 11.04 37.22
C VAL A 676 47.24 10.16 35.97
N THR A 677 47.82 10.56 34.82
CA THR A 677 48.37 9.72 33.70
C THR A 677 47.50 8.59 33.06
N LEU A 678 47.90 7.86 31.99
CA LEU A 678 49.11 7.84 31.13
C LEU A 678 48.74 7.48 29.66
N LEU A 679 49.71 7.69 28.76
CA LEU A 679 49.94 7.23 27.37
C LEU A 679 49.36 5.82 26.99
N LEU A 680 49.22 5.38 25.72
CA LEU A 680 49.94 5.69 24.45
C LEU A 680 49.18 5.19 23.18
N ALA A 681 49.56 5.71 22.00
CA ALA A 681 49.66 5.04 20.68
C ALA A 681 48.46 4.37 19.94
N THR A 682 48.06 5.04 18.84
CA THR A 682 47.98 4.55 17.43
C THR A 682 46.99 3.50 16.91
N LEU A 683 46.32 3.91 15.81
CA LEU A 683 46.09 3.21 14.52
C LEU A 683 44.91 2.21 14.32
N LEU A 684 44.12 2.57 13.29
CA LEU A 684 43.44 1.74 12.26
C LEU A 684 42.11 1.00 12.55
N ILE A 685 41.12 1.41 11.73
CA ILE A 685 40.17 0.59 10.95
C ILE A 685 39.08 -0.21 11.69
N SER A 686 37.86 -0.07 11.14
CA SER A 686 36.63 -0.84 11.40
C SER A 686 36.01 -0.70 12.80
N GLY A 687 34.70 -0.83 12.96
CA GLY A 687 33.66 -0.90 11.90
C GLY A 687 32.37 -1.50 12.43
N SER A 688 31.30 -0.73 12.46
CA SER A 688 29.95 -1.17 12.83
C SER A 688 28.89 -0.14 12.42
N ALA A 689 27.62 -0.47 12.18
CA ALA A 689 27.02 -1.70 11.65
C ALA A 689 25.50 -1.43 11.50
N ILE A 690 25.02 -1.18 10.29
CA ILE A 690 23.58 -1.23 9.94
C ILE A 690 23.54 -1.96 8.59
N PHE A 691 23.35 -3.28 8.58
CA PHE A 691 22.05 -3.94 8.35
C PHE A 691 21.35 -3.36 7.10
N LEU A 692 21.37 -4.05 5.94
CA LEU A 692 20.43 -5.13 5.58
C LEU A 692 18.96 -4.64 5.63
N LEU A 693 18.05 -4.84 4.67
CA LEU A 693 17.94 -5.57 3.38
C LEU A 693 16.62 -5.05 2.73
N MET A 694 16.19 -5.26 1.48
CA MET A 694 16.75 -5.64 0.18
C MET A 694 15.64 -5.33 -0.85
N LYS A 695 15.94 -4.92 -2.09
CA LYS A 695 15.05 -5.29 -3.21
C LYS A 695 15.87 -5.69 -4.43
N LYS A 696 15.51 -6.87 -4.96
CA LYS A 696 16.28 -7.65 -5.93
C LYS A 696 15.98 -7.12 -7.34
N ARG A 697 17.00 -6.79 -8.12
CA ARG A 697 16.91 -6.85 -9.59
C ARG A 697 17.16 -8.28 -10.03
N ARG A 698 16.31 -8.83 -10.89
CA ARG A 698 16.77 -9.40 -12.17
C ARG A 698 15.62 -9.62 -13.14
N THR A 699 15.94 -9.42 -14.40
CA THR A 699 15.19 -9.85 -15.58
C THR A 699 15.33 -11.35 -15.78
N SER A 700 14.29 -11.95 -16.34
CA SER A 700 14.35 -13.06 -17.29
C SER A 700 13.47 -12.65 -18.46
#